data_AF-A0A9P9WI65-F1
#
_entry.id   AF-A0A9P9WI65-F1
#
_cell.length_a   1.000
_cell.length_b   1.000
_cell.length_c   1.000
_cell.angle_alpha   90.00
_cell.angle_beta   90.00
_cell.angle_gamma   90.00
#
_symmetry.space_group_name_H-M   'P 1'
#
loop_
_entity.id
_entity.type
_entity.pdbx_description
1 polymer ?
#
loop_
_entity_poly.entity_id
_entity_poly.type
_entity_poly.pdbx_seq_one_letter_code
_entity_poly.pdbx_strand_id
1 'polypeptide(L)'
;MSVHTSLLVVLIIALVLAAPVSAFGAGEVPPASEFKGYVWRHGDVTEVLKYLPISFITNYRFTQLQRKQVYFGNWLRDFSQVIDTTCLENIPEPILRAIVSVLAFMEFGFATDEFDVTRERLGCYTHVEHIDNPQGYADNAKDVDERLRGPVDPKELEFDDKTGMKNYIANRGQGWATSADYVHEQLELCIESGRKGRKKNPRAAKDSLRHLGAALHTLEDFSAHSNFTELCLHELGEDGVFPFVGDACRIKTPGIKGKKVAPIVTGTFGMLDIFHSLLGEADDMAILQSKGTLGSLEEKLGYGGPAFEQLFELIRKGIEAVNKFSPDTSSLLQQLDTVSAIFKKAQEGKSLSESDSDSSGPGAEGITNPNFLWQTIEPIFYLHDRMRKWLHEGTEEVDESTTDISSNQLGDYTNQLVFRFLAVMIESSVKELRNAVKAAKDRVDQEAAKASSAAVYEDNSDASDPSHSDLSKDHFSNVLNQPAGLVATVTTNWTVQQVVKCWDDPKIDAEKVIEEILSIMHHPAFPKNKTSIQQYMFDTIKNWWEQNPPEEKDRLRSKLTKESVRNRDHEDHNLTLKDLLITGKPRGAASFPGSQPEVRQPPKKASFPLTWAINEITGDINWVFVTAKKSLSDPFGAMGDVVKGSGSLVTRTTHAVVTAPRWFAGKVGQFARKLWPFGG
;
A
#
# COMPACT_ATOMS: atom_id res chain seq x y z
N MET A 1 -10.24 -32.89 -35.06
CA MET A 1 -10.19 -31.67 -34.22
C MET A 1 -8.86 -31.69 -33.50
N SER A 2 -8.11 -30.59 -33.56
CA SER A 2 -6.73 -30.54 -33.06
C SER A 2 -6.71 -30.63 -31.53
N VAL A 3 -5.68 -31.26 -30.97
CA VAL A 3 -5.40 -31.34 -29.53
C VAL A 3 -5.46 -29.95 -28.87
N HIS A 4 -5.10 -28.90 -29.60
CA HIS A 4 -5.18 -27.51 -29.16
C HIS A 4 -6.62 -27.00 -28.91
N THR A 5 -7.59 -27.48 -29.69
CA THR A 5 -9.00 -27.08 -29.54
C THR A 5 -9.64 -27.78 -28.34
N SER A 6 -9.28 -29.04 -28.08
CA SER A 6 -9.72 -29.77 -26.89
C SER A 6 -9.08 -29.21 -25.61
N LEU A 7 -7.82 -28.79 -25.65
CA LEU A 7 -7.13 -28.17 -24.51
C LEU A 7 -7.75 -26.81 -24.17
N LEU A 8 -8.09 -25.99 -25.17
CA LEU A 8 -8.72 -24.69 -24.96
C LEU A 8 -10.11 -24.82 -24.34
N VAL A 9 -10.90 -25.80 -24.80
CA VAL A 9 -12.24 -26.06 -24.26
C VAL A 9 -12.17 -26.61 -22.83
N VAL A 10 -11.21 -27.49 -22.52
CA VAL A 10 -10.97 -27.97 -21.15
C VAL A 10 -10.47 -26.84 -20.25
N LEU A 11 -9.63 -25.94 -20.74
CA LEU A 11 -9.15 -24.77 -20.00
C LEU A 11 -10.29 -23.78 -19.72
N ILE A 12 -11.17 -23.55 -20.70
CA ILE A 12 -12.35 -22.69 -20.55
C ILE A 12 -13.36 -23.32 -19.59
N ILE A 13 -13.60 -24.64 -19.67
CA ILE A 13 -14.47 -25.35 -18.74
C ILE A 13 -13.87 -25.34 -17.32
N ALA A 14 -12.54 -25.49 -17.18
CA ALA A 14 -11.85 -25.38 -15.89
C ALA A 14 -11.87 -23.96 -15.31
N LEU A 15 -11.81 -22.93 -16.16
CA LEU A 15 -11.98 -21.53 -15.76
C LEU A 15 -13.43 -21.18 -15.38
N VAL A 16 -14.42 -21.86 -15.98
CA VAL A 16 -15.85 -21.71 -15.65
C VAL A 16 -16.24 -22.53 -14.41
N LEU A 17 -15.47 -23.58 -14.08
CA LEU A 17 -15.68 -24.43 -12.89
C LEU A 17 -14.80 -24.04 -11.68
N ALA A 18 -13.89 -23.07 -11.84
CA ALA A 18 -13.16 -22.50 -10.72
C ALA A 18 -14.11 -21.60 -9.93
N ALA A 19 -14.42 -21.98 -8.68
CA ALA A 19 -15.18 -21.13 -7.78
C ALA A 19 -14.39 -19.83 -7.48
N PRO A 20 -15.07 -18.67 -7.39
CA PRO A 20 -14.45 -17.41 -6.99
C PRO A 20 -14.00 -17.49 -5.53
N VAL A 21 -12.85 -16.91 -5.19
CA VAL A 21 -12.29 -16.96 -3.82
C VAL A 21 -11.69 -15.60 -3.43
N SER A 22 -12.00 -15.16 -2.20
CA SER A 22 -11.91 -13.78 -1.68
C SER A 22 -10.81 -13.55 -0.58
N ALA A 23 -9.91 -12.53 -0.70
CA ALA A 23 -9.24 -11.69 0.35
C ALA A 23 -9.06 -10.14 0.03
N PHE A 24 -8.83 -9.25 1.03
CA PHE A 24 -8.65 -7.78 0.81
C PHE A 24 -7.69 -7.44 -0.30
N GLY A 25 -8.15 -6.53 -1.15
CA GLY A 25 -7.35 -5.94 -2.17
C GLY A 25 -6.94 -4.55 -1.75
N ALA A 26 -5.65 -4.29 -1.89
CA ALA A 26 -5.20 -2.99 -2.35
C ALA A 26 -6.09 -2.49 -3.52
N GLY A 27 -6.14 -1.17 -3.65
CA GLY A 27 -6.87 -0.45 -4.68
C GLY A 27 -8.02 0.37 -4.11
N GLU A 28 -8.76 1.01 -5.01
CA GLU A 28 -9.98 1.74 -4.71
C GLU A 28 -11.10 1.35 -5.67
N VAL A 29 -12.35 1.49 -5.23
CA VAL A 29 -13.48 1.42 -6.16
C VAL A 29 -13.36 2.57 -7.18
N PRO A 30 -13.45 2.30 -8.50
CA PRO A 30 -13.34 3.34 -9.51
C PRO A 30 -14.30 4.51 -9.24
N PRO A 31 -13.88 5.78 -9.40
CA PRO A 31 -14.72 6.94 -9.09
C PRO A 31 -16.07 6.97 -9.82
N ALA A 32 -16.11 6.43 -11.05
CA ALA A 32 -17.32 6.33 -11.87
C ALA A 32 -18.22 5.13 -11.51
N SER A 33 -17.75 4.22 -10.65
CA SER A 33 -18.53 3.05 -10.24
C SER A 33 -19.67 3.48 -9.31
N GLU A 34 -20.85 2.97 -9.59
CA GLU A 34 -22.04 3.18 -8.78
C GLU A 34 -21.88 2.58 -7.35
N PHE A 35 -20.95 1.62 -7.16
CA PHE A 35 -20.60 1.05 -5.85
C PHE A 35 -19.78 2.00 -4.95
N LYS A 36 -19.27 3.12 -5.48
CA LYS A 36 -18.42 4.05 -4.73
C LYS A 36 -19.14 4.64 -3.52
N GLY A 37 -18.54 4.42 -2.35
CA GLY A 37 -19.05 4.85 -1.05
C GLY A 37 -20.07 3.90 -0.41
N TYR A 38 -20.35 2.75 -1.00
CA TYR A 38 -21.13 1.69 -0.34
C TYR A 38 -20.25 0.53 0.12
N VAL A 39 -19.20 0.25 -0.64
CA VAL A 39 -18.24 -0.81 -0.39
C VAL A 39 -16.85 -0.19 -0.22
N TRP A 40 -15.96 -0.90 0.48
CA TRP A 40 -14.71 -0.31 0.97
C TRP A 40 -13.50 -1.19 0.70
N ARG A 41 -12.43 -0.54 0.24
CA ARG A 41 -11.04 -1.01 0.20
C ARG A 41 -10.11 0.03 0.86
N HIS A 42 -8.84 -0.31 1.10
CA HIS A 42 -7.88 0.63 1.71
C HIS A 42 -7.77 1.98 0.97
N GLY A 43 -7.80 1.97 -0.37
CA GLY A 43 -7.80 3.21 -1.16
C GLY A 43 -9.04 4.07 -0.93
N ASP A 44 -10.23 3.45 -0.77
CA ASP A 44 -11.47 4.15 -0.44
C ASP A 44 -11.44 4.77 0.96
N VAL A 45 -10.85 4.07 1.94
CA VAL A 45 -10.72 4.58 3.32
C VAL A 45 -9.76 5.77 3.36
N THR A 46 -8.66 5.74 2.60
CA THR A 46 -7.71 6.86 2.54
C THR A 46 -8.33 8.13 1.93
N GLU A 47 -9.37 8.01 1.09
CA GLU A 47 -10.06 9.17 0.53
C GLU A 47 -10.81 10.01 1.58
N VAL A 48 -10.99 9.52 2.81
CA VAL A 48 -11.50 10.30 3.94
C VAL A 48 -10.61 11.52 4.22
N LEU A 49 -9.31 11.44 3.95
CA LEU A 49 -8.34 12.52 4.20
C LEU A 49 -8.68 13.80 3.42
N LYS A 50 -9.45 13.74 2.33
CA LYS A 50 -9.85 14.94 1.57
C LYS A 50 -10.75 15.88 2.37
N TYR A 51 -11.40 15.37 3.42
CA TYR A 51 -12.23 16.13 4.34
C TYR A 51 -11.47 16.57 5.60
N LEU A 52 -10.19 16.23 5.73
CA LEU A 52 -9.40 16.47 6.94
C LEU A 52 -8.33 17.53 6.70
N PRO A 53 -7.97 18.31 7.74
CA PRO A 53 -6.92 19.29 7.63
C PRO A 53 -5.55 18.60 7.64
N ILE A 54 -4.68 18.94 6.69
CA ILE A 54 -3.24 18.67 6.80
C ILE A 54 -2.60 19.58 7.85
N SER A 55 -3.25 20.67 8.27
CA SER A 55 -2.86 21.51 9.42
C SER A 55 -4.08 22.23 10.00
N PHE A 56 -4.27 22.16 11.32
CA PHE A 56 -5.30 22.91 12.05
C PHE A 56 -4.94 24.39 12.23
N ILE A 57 -3.68 24.79 11.98
CA ILE A 57 -3.29 26.21 11.99
C ILE A 57 -3.73 26.89 10.70
N THR A 58 -3.56 26.24 9.55
CA THR A 58 -3.89 26.83 8.25
C THR A 58 -5.29 26.45 7.76
N ASN A 59 -5.92 25.44 8.37
CA ASN A 59 -7.14 24.76 7.91
C ASN A 59 -7.04 24.26 6.47
N TYR A 60 -5.82 24.02 5.94
CA TYR A 60 -5.70 23.45 4.61
C TYR A 60 -6.05 21.97 4.66
N ARG A 61 -6.84 21.48 3.71
CA ARG A 61 -7.08 20.05 3.53
C ARG A 61 -5.89 19.33 2.92
N PHE A 62 -5.84 18.00 3.06
CA PHE A 62 -4.87 17.17 2.34
C PHE A 62 -5.03 17.34 0.81
N THR A 63 -3.92 17.58 0.12
CA THR A 63 -3.89 17.57 -1.35
C THR A 63 -4.02 16.16 -1.90
N GLN A 64 -4.38 16.01 -3.18
CA GLN A 64 -4.45 14.69 -3.82
C GLN A 64 -3.10 13.96 -3.76
N LEU A 65 -1.99 14.66 -3.99
CA LEU A 65 -0.65 14.08 -3.88
C LEU A 65 -0.36 13.58 -2.46
N GLN A 66 -0.75 14.33 -1.43
CA GLN A 66 -0.55 13.91 -0.04
C GLN A 66 -1.39 12.68 0.33
N ARG A 67 -2.64 12.60 -0.17
CA ARG A 67 -3.46 11.40 0.03
C ARG A 67 -2.84 10.18 -0.64
N LYS A 68 -2.31 10.33 -1.86
CA LYS A 68 -1.56 9.26 -2.53
C LYS A 68 -0.30 8.85 -1.76
N GLN A 69 0.40 9.78 -1.13
CA GLN A 69 1.58 9.48 -0.29
C GLN A 69 1.21 8.70 0.97
N VAL A 70 0.10 9.05 1.62
CA VAL A 70 -0.44 8.26 2.74
C VAL A 70 -0.84 6.88 2.25
N TYR A 71 -1.62 6.81 1.17
CA TYR A 71 -2.08 5.55 0.62
C TYR A 71 -0.93 4.66 0.16
N PHE A 72 0.14 5.21 -0.41
CA PHE A 72 1.34 4.43 -0.77
C PHE A 72 1.98 3.74 0.44
N GLY A 73 2.02 4.41 1.61
CA GLY A 73 2.50 3.78 2.85
C GLY A 73 1.63 2.63 3.32
N ASN A 74 0.31 2.74 3.15
CA ASN A 74 -0.66 1.69 3.44
C ASN A 74 -0.51 0.51 2.45
N TRP A 75 -0.58 0.81 1.15
CA TRP A 75 -0.44 -0.11 0.03
C TRP A 75 0.86 -0.93 0.05
N LEU A 76 1.97 -0.35 0.51
CA LEU A 76 3.22 -1.10 0.67
C LEU A 76 3.14 -2.22 1.71
N ARG A 77 2.19 -2.18 2.65
CA ARG A 77 1.97 -3.25 3.64
C ARG A 77 1.23 -4.41 2.99
N ASP A 78 0.14 -4.13 2.26
CA ASP A 78 -0.56 -5.12 1.41
C ASP A 78 0.43 -5.89 0.53
N PHE A 79 1.29 -5.18 -0.21
CA PHE A 79 2.23 -5.80 -1.15
C PHE A 79 3.49 -6.37 -0.49
N SER A 80 3.72 -6.13 0.80
CA SER A 80 4.81 -6.78 1.53
C SER A 80 4.60 -8.30 1.63
N GLN A 81 3.35 -8.75 1.59
CA GLN A 81 2.94 -10.17 1.57
C GLN A 81 3.54 -10.96 0.41
N VAL A 82 3.89 -10.28 -0.70
CA VAL A 82 4.60 -10.89 -1.84
C VAL A 82 6.03 -11.30 -1.46
N ILE A 83 6.62 -10.64 -0.46
CA ILE A 83 7.95 -10.92 0.06
C ILE A 83 7.81 -11.84 1.29
N ASP A 84 7.32 -13.05 1.04
CA ASP A 84 7.17 -14.14 2.02
C ASP A 84 7.92 -15.40 1.55
N THR A 85 8.15 -16.34 2.46
CA THR A 85 8.71 -17.69 2.19
C THR A 85 8.18 -18.31 0.91
N THR A 86 6.86 -18.29 0.70
CA THR A 86 6.17 -18.89 -0.45
C THR A 86 6.73 -18.41 -1.79
N CYS A 87 6.91 -17.10 -1.93
CA CYS A 87 7.39 -16.50 -3.18
C CYS A 87 8.92 -16.54 -3.25
N LEU A 88 9.60 -16.29 -2.13
CA LEU A 88 11.06 -16.17 -2.06
C LEU A 88 11.80 -17.48 -2.34
N GLU A 89 11.18 -18.62 -2.03
CA GLU A 89 11.73 -19.93 -2.38
C GLU A 89 11.82 -20.16 -3.90
N ASN A 90 10.97 -19.48 -4.67
CA ASN A 90 10.84 -19.68 -6.11
C ASN A 90 11.38 -18.51 -6.93
N ILE A 91 11.35 -17.29 -6.37
CA ILE A 91 11.64 -16.04 -7.08
C ILE A 91 12.52 -15.14 -6.20
N PRO A 92 13.69 -14.68 -6.71
CA PRO A 92 14.54 -13.74 -6.00
C PRO A 92 13.81 -12.44 -5.58
N GLU A 93 14.03 -11.97 -4.35
CA GLU A 93 13.44 -10.73 -3.81
C GLU A 93 13.55 -9.53 -4.77
N PRO A 94 14.71 -9.26 -5.41
CA PRO A 94 14.82 -8.11 -6.29
C PRO A 94 13.87 -8.14 -7.50
N ILE A 95 13.49 -9.35 -7.97
CA ILE A 95 12.51 -9.52 -9.05
C ILE A 95 11.09 -9.24 -8.52
N LEU A 96 10.74 -9.82 -7.37
CA LEU A 96 9.44 -9.58 -6.72
C LEU A 96 9.22 -8.08 -6.46
N ARG A 97 10.24 -7.41 -5.90
CA ARG A 97 10.20 -5.96 -5.66
C ARG A 97 10.09 -5.15 -6.95
N ALA A 98 10.74 -5.57 -8.03
CA ALA A 98 10.59 -4.90 -9.33
C ALA A 98 9.16 -5.02 -9.87
N ILE A 99 8.51 -6.17 -9.69
CA ILE A 99 7.10 -6.37 -10.03
C ILE A 99 6.23 -5.42 -9.20
N VAL A 100 6.40 -5.39 -7.88
CA VAL A 100 5.67 -4.47 -6.98
C VAL A 100 5.91 -3.00 -7.38
N SER A 101 7.12 -2.63 -7.77
CA SER A 101 7.45 -1.27 -8.25
C SER A 101 6.63 -0.86 -9.48
N VAL A 102 6.38 -1.81 -10.39
CA VAL A 102 5.52 -1.58 -11.56
C VAL A 102 4.06 -1.48 -11.19
N LEU A 103 3.58 -2.31 -10.27
CA LEU A 103 2.21 -2.23 -9.78
C LEU A 103 1.98 -0.88 -9.06
N ALA A 104 2.92 -0.44 -8.23
CA ALA A 104 2.91 0.88 -7.62
C ALA A 104 2.89 2.00 -8.69
N PHE A 105 3.70 1.87 -9.74
CA PHE A 105 3.67 2.81 -10.85
C PHE A 105 2.29 2.85 -11.53
N MET A 106 1.65 1.70 -11.74
CA MET A 106 0.33 1.66 -12.36
C MET A 106 -0.76 2.29 -11.49
N GLU A 107 -0.68 2.10 -10.18
CA GLU A 107 -1.65 2.59 -9.20
C GLU A 107 -1.48 4.09 -8.96
N PHE A 108 -0.26 4.51 -8.57
CA PHE A 108 -0.01 5.88 -8.17
C PHE A 108 0.30 6.78 -9.38
N GLY A 109 0.79 6.18 -10.47
CA GLY A 109 1.40 6.86 -11.63
C GLY A 109 2.71 7.56 -11.28
N PHE A 110 3.41 7.09 -10.25
CA PHE A 110 4.72 7.58 -9.84
C PHE A 110 5.56 6.37 -9.39
N ALA A 111 6.87 6.45 -9.53
CA ALA A 111 7.79 5.35 -9.23
C ALA A 111 9.08 5.77 -8.50
N THR A 112 9.27 7.06 -8.23
CA THR A 112 10.49 7.61 -7.64
C THR A 112 10.22 8.47 -6.41
N ASP A 113 11.28 8.79 -5.67
CA ASP A 113 11.28 9.70 -4.51
C ASP A 113 10.32 9.22 -3.41
N GLU A 114 9.16 9.86 -3.21
CA GLU A 114 8.16 9.40 -2.24
C GLU A 114 7.45 8.10 -2.62
N PHE A 115 7.46 7.71 -3.90
CA PHE A 115 6.82 6.50 -4.45
C PHE A 115 7.82 5.40 -4.83
N ASP A 116 9.09 5.58 -4.48
CA ASP A 116 10.14 4.57 -4.72
C ASP A 116 9.93 3.35 -3.80
N VAL A 117 9.84 2.17 -4.40
CA VAL A 117 9.66 0.88 -3.73
C VAL A 117 11.05 0.29 -3.43
N THR A 118 11.67 0.78 -2.36
CA THR A 118 12.96 0.27 -1.88
C THR A 118 12.79 -1.00 -1.07
N ARG A 119 13.87 -1.77 -0.88
CA ARG A 119 13.88 -2.98 -0.05
C ARG A 119 13.40 -2.71 1.37
N GLU A 120 13.77 -1.55 1.93
CA GLU A 120 13.42 -1.13 3.28
C GLU A 120 11.98 -0.64 3.37
N ARG A 121 11.47 0.05 2.35
CA ARG A 121 10.10 0.56 2.34
C ARG A 121 9.07 -0.54 2.09
N LEU A 122 9.37 -1.49 1.21
CA LEU A 122 8.53 -2.65 0.97
C LEU A 122 8.65 -3.67 2.11
N GLY A 123 9.84 -3.85 2.68
CA GLY A 123 10.05 -4.80 3.76
C GLY A 123 9.85 -6.25 3.32
N CYS A 124 9.39 -7.07 4.25
CA CYS A 124 8.91 -8.43 4.03
C CYS A 124 7.57 -8.62 4.75
N TYR A 125 6.87 -9.71 4.45
CA TYR A 125 5.67 -10.06 5.20
C TYR A 125 5.94 -10.09 6.71
N THR A 126 5.01 -9.54 7.48
CA THR A 126 4.96 -9.74 8.93
C THR A 126 3.52 -9.69 9.43
N HIS A 127 3.17 -10.66 10.26
CA HIS A 127 1.85 -10.75 10.89
C HIS A 127 1.39 -9.48 11.61
N VAL A 128 2.31 -8.69 12.22
CA VAL A 128 1.93 -7.48 12.97
C VAL A 128 1.38 -6.37 12.08
N GLU A 129 1.74 -6.34 10.81
CA GLU A 129 1.26 -5.33 9.86
C GLU A 129 -0.22 -5.51 9.53
N HIS A 130 -0.68 -6.77 9.50
CA HIS A 130 -2.06 -7.17 9.14
C HIS A 130 -2.90 -7.66 10.32
N ILE A 131 -2.31 -7.68 11.52
CA ILE A 131 -2.91 -8.31 12.71
C ILE A 131 -3.20 -9.80 12.49
N ASP A 132 -2.42 -10.48 11.64
CA ASP A 132 -2.60 -11.90 11.39
C ASP A 132 -2.29 -12.74 12.63
N ASN A 133 -2.98 -13.87 12.72
CA ASN A 133 -2.64 -14.91 13.67
C ASN A 133 -1.40 -15.67 13.17
N PRO A 134 -0.28 -15.64 13.89
CA PRO A 134 0.94 -16.27 13.41
C PRO A 134 0.94 -17.80 13.54
N GLN A 135 -0.11 -18.39 14.12
CA GLN A 135 -0.22 -19.84 14.28
C GLN A 135 -0.03 -20.57 12.94
N GLY A 136 0.92 -21.51 12.92
CA GLY A 136 1.24 -22.31 11.73
C GLY A 136 2.27 -21.69 10.78
N TYR A 137 2.80 -20.49 11.07
CA TYR A 137 3.87 -19.90 10.28
C TYR A 137 5.19 -20.70 10.39
N ALA A 138 5.98 -20.73 9.32
CA ALA A 138 7.17 -21.58 9.21
C ALA A 138 8.28 -21.16 10.19
N ASP A 139 8.72 -22.09 11.05
CA ASP A 139 9.78 -21.87 12.04
C ASP A 139 11.13 -21.50 11.40
N ASN A 140 11.38 -21.98 10.18
CA ASN A 140 12.62 -21.79 9.44
C ASN A 140 12.54 -20.63 8.42
N ALA A 141 11.53 -19.74 8.50
CA ALA A 141 11.37 -18.63 7.55
C ALA A 141 12.62 -17.74 7.43
N LYS A 142 13.39 -17.58 8.52
CA LYS A 142 14.66 -16.84 8.53
C LYS A 142 15.76 -17.45 7.68
N ASP A 143 15.68 -18.74 7.37
CA ASP A 143 16.62 -19.40 6.46
C ASP A 143 16.36 -18.97 5.00
N VAL A 144 15.14 -18.51 4.68
CA VAL A 144 14.75 -17.99 3.36
C VAL A 144 15.13 -16.51 3.22
N ASP A 145 14.73 -15.66 4.18
CA ASP A 145 15.17 -14.27 4.28
C ASP A 145 15.26 -13.85 5.76
N GLU A 146 16.40 -13.30 6.17
CA GLU A 146 16.70 -12.96 7.57
C GLU A 146 15.70 -11.98 8.22
N ARG A 147 14.97 -11.21 7.40
CA ARG A 147 13.98 -10.22 7.84
C ARG A 147 12.65 -10.85 8.26
N LEU A 148 12.35 -12.05 7.78
CA LEU A 148 11.11 -12.77 8.12
C LEU A 148 11.10 -13.14 9.62
N ARG A 149 9.89 -13.41 10.14
CA ARG A 149 9.74 -13.71 11.57
C ARG A 149 10.42 -15.02 11.95
N GLY A 150 10.80 -15.13 13.22
CA GLY A 150 11.24 -16.40 13.80
C GLY A 150 10.05 -17.28 14.20
N PRO A 151 10.35 -18.42 14.87
CA PRO A 151 9.35 -19.31 15.43
C PRO A 151 8.32 -18.58 16.30
N VAL A 152 7.10 -19.11 16.36
CA VAL A 152 6.01 -18.57 17.18
C VAL A 152 6.21 -19.00 18.64
N ASP A 153 6.29 -18.05 19.57
CA ASP A 153 6.18 -18.38 20.99
C ASP A 153 4.71 -18.73 21.29
N PRO A 154 4.39 -19.92 21.84
CA PRO A 154 3.01 -20.30 22.16
C PRO A 154 2.27 -19.27 23.03
N LYS A 155 2.98 -18.47 23.84
CA LYS A 155 2.38 -17.40 24.63
C LYS A 155 1.78 -16.28 23.77
N GLU A 156 2.29 -16.05 22.56
CA GLU A 156 1.71 -15.09 21.59
C GLU A 156 0.24 -15.44 21.30
N LEU A 157 -0.09 -16.73 21.34
CA LEU A 157 -1.40 -17.29 21.00
C LEU A 157 -2.33 -17.44 22.20
N GLU A 158 -1.88 -17.12 23.41
CA GLU A 158 -2.71 -17.08 24.61
C GLU A 158 -3.55 -15.79 24.64
N PHE A 159 -4.59 -15.77 25.47
CA PHE A 159 -5.43 -14.58 25.68
C PHE A 159 -4.88 -13.72 26.81
N ASP A 160 -4.86 -12.40 26.59
CA ASP A 160 -4.64 -11.45 27.67
C ASP A 160 -5.95 -11.20 28.44
N ASP A 161 -5.93 -11.51 29.75
CA ASP A 161 -7.06 -11.33 30.66
C ASP A 161 -7.53 -9.86 30.77
N LYS A 162 -6.67 -8.88 30.44
CA LYS A 162 -7.01 -7.45 30.57
C LYS A 162 -7.71 -6.89 29.34
N THR A 163 -7.32 -7.33 28.16
CA THR A 163 -7.86 -6.82 26.89
C THR A 163 -8.89 -7.74 26.26
N GLY A 164 -8.84 -9.04 26.58
CA GLY A 164 -9.69 -10.06 25.99
C GLY A 164 -9.32 -10.42 24.55
N MET A 165 -8.07 -10.15 24.17
CA MET A 165 -7.53 -10.37 22.83
C MET A 165 -6.36 -11.34 22.91
N LYS A 166 -6.00 -11.97 21.78
CA LYS A 166 -4.75 -12.73 21.66
C LYS A 166 -3.54 -11.82 21.94
N ASN A 167 -2.49 -12.38 22.55
CA ASN A 167 -1.33 -11.63 23.02
C ASN A 167 -0.55 -10.92 21.90
N TYR A 168 -0.52 -11.45 20.68
CA TYR A 168 0.13 -10.80 19.52
C TYR A 168 -0.61 -9.54 19.02
N ILE A 169 -1.83 -9.24 19.48
CA ILE A 169 -2.61 -8.10 18.98
C ILE A 169 -2.17 -6.81 19.68
N ALA A 170 -2.40 -6.72 21.00
CA ALA A 170 -2.20 -5.47 21.76
C ALA A 170 -1.44 -5.61 23.08
N ASN A 171 -0.98 -6.81 23.47
CA ASN A 171 -0.26 -7.01 24.73
C ASN A 171 1.24 -6.66 24.56
N ARG A 172 1.53 -5.36 24.48
CA ARG A 172 2.85 -4.80 24.20
C ARG A 172 3.90 -5.12 25.26
N GLY A 173 5.17 -5.17 24.83
CA GLY A 173 6.33 -5.17 25.73
C GLY A 173 6.59 -6.49 26.47
N GLN A 174 6.05 -7.61 26.00
CA GLN A 174 6.21 -8.94 26.62
C GLN A 174 7.35 -9.78 26.02
N GLY A 175 8.05 -9.28 25.00
CA GLY A 175 9.18 -9.95 24.35
C GLY A 175 8.85 -10.62 23.01
N TRP A 176 7.57 -10.66 22.64
CA TRP A 176 7.11 -10.96 21.27
C TRP A 176 6.65 -9.67 20.57
N ALA A 177 6.55 -9.72 19.24
CA ALA A 177 6.05 -8.61 18.45
C ALA A 177 4.52 -8.53 18.53
N THR A 178 3.98 -7.32 18.54
CA THR A 178 2.52 -7.11 18.49
C THR A 178 2.13 -6.08 17.44
N SER A 179 0.90 -6.15 16.93
CA SER A 179 0.35 -5.13 16.03
C SER A 179 0.31 -3.75 16.69
N ALA A 180 0.03 -3.68 17.99
CA ALA A 180 0.07 -2.42 18.72
C ALA A 180 1.50 -1.86 18.87
N ASP A 181 2.54 -2.71 19.00
CA ASP A 181 3.93 -2.26 18.98
C ASP A 181 4.31 -1.69 17.62
N TYR A 182 3.90 -2.36 16.53
CA TYR A 182 4.14 -1.89 15.17
C TYR A 182 3.46 -0.53 14.89
N VAL A 183 2.17 -0.41 15.24
CA VAL A 183 1.42 0.86 15.09
C VAL A 183 2.07 1.96 15.92
N HIS A 184 2.50 1.66 17.14
CA HIS A 184 3.21 2.63 17.98
C HIS A 184 4.48 3.15 17.30
N GLU A 185 5.34 2.25 16.81
CA GLU A 185 6.58 2.60 16.12
C GLU A 185 6.30 3.47 14.88
N GLN A 186 5.35 3.08 14.03
CA GLN A 186 5.00 3.84 12.84
C GLN A 186 4.44 5.22 13.19
N LEU A 187 3.61 5.34 14.22
CA LEU A 187 3.08 6.63 14.68
C LEU A 187 4.16 7.52 15.31
N GLU A 188 5.10 6.94 16.04
CA GLU A 188 6.25 7.67 16.59
C GLU A 188 7.11 8.28 15.46
N LEU A 189 7.49 7.45 14.47
CA LEU A 189 8.22 7.88 13.28
C LEU A 189 7.45 8.94 12.48
N CYS A 190 6.14 8.75 12.33
CA CYS A 190 5.22 9.67 11.68
C CYS A 190 5.20 11.04 12.37
N ILE A 191 5.02 11.08 13.70
CA ILE A 191 4.94 12.33 14.48
C ILE A 191 6.31 13.03 14.50
N GLU A 192 7.40 12.30 14.70
CA GLU A 192 8.75 12.86 14.72
C GLU A 192 9.10 13.47 13.35
N SER A 193 8.84 12.74 12.27
CA SER A 193 9.10 13.20 10.90
C SER A 193 8.18 14.35 10.52
N GLY A 194 6.91 14.36 10.93
CA GLY A 194 5.98 15.44 10.64
C GLY A 194 6.37 16.74 11.34
N ARG A 195 6.84 16.66 12.59
CA ARG A 195 7.41 17.81 13.32
C ARG A 195 8.67 18.35 12.66
N LYS A 196 9.54 17.48 12.14
CA LYS A 196 10.70 17.88 11.30
C LYS A 196 10.22 18.53 10.00
N GLY A 197 9.15 18.01 9.39
CA GLY A 197 8.49 18.57 8.22
C GLY A 197 8.00 20.00 8.43
N ARG A 198 7.36 20.28 9.56
CA ARG A 198 6.95 21.65 9.96
C ARG A 198 8.13 22.62 10.12
N LYS A 199 9.33 22.11 10.42
CA LYS A 199 10.58 22.87 10.47
C LYS A 199 11.29 23.02 9.11
N LYS A 200 10.52 22.92 8.02
CA LYS A 200 10.98 23.08 6.61
C LYS A 200 11.93 21.97 6.14
N ASN A 201 11.77 20.74 6.62
CA ASN A 201 12.44 19.56 6.05
C ASN A 201 11.48 18.82 5.09
N PRO A 202 11.63 18.99 3.76
CA PRO A 202 10.70 18.42 2.79
C PRO A 202 10.72 16.88 2.75
N ARG A 203 11.89 16.25 2.97
CA ARG A 203 12.01 14.79 3.01
C ARG A 203 11.26 14.20 4.21
N ALA A 204 11.46 14.78 5.39
CA ALA A 204 10.76 14.33 6.59
C ALA A 204 9.23 14.51 6.48
N ALA A 205 8.76 15.54 5.77
CA ALA A 205 7.34 15.72 5.51
C ALA A 205 6.73 14.63 4.60
N LYS A 206 7.50 14.09 3.65
CA LYS A 206 7.08 12.96 2.81
C LYS A 206 7.11 11.65 3.59
N ASP A 207 8.20 11.41 4.33
CA ASP A 207 8.35 10.21 5.16
C ASP A 207 7.25 10.13 6.23
N SER A 208 6.84 11.26 6.82
CA SER A 208 5.73 11.26 7.80
C SER A 208 4.41 10.78 7.20
N LEU A 209 4.13 11.08 5.93
CA LEU A 209 2.90 10.63 5.27
C LEU A 209 2.94 9.13 4.98
N ARG A 210 4.10 8.60 4.58
CA ARG A 210 4.29 7.15 4.39
C ARG A 210 4.12 6.39 5.71
N HIS A 211 4.75 6.85 6.79
CA HIS A 211 4.61 6.24 8.12
C HIS A 211 3.17 6.35 8.66
N LEU A 212 2.47 7.45 8.37
CA LEU A 212 1.04 7.57 8.66
C LEU A 212 0.24 6.48 7.93
N GLY A 213 0.48 6.28 6.63
CA GLY A 213 -0.15 5.22 5.85
C GLY A 213 0.08 3.82 6.42
N ALA A 214 1.33 3.53 6.77
CA ALA A 214 1.73 2.24 7.34
C ALA A 214 1.04 1.94 8.68
N ALA A 215 0.88 2.96 9.55
CA ALA A 215 0.12 2.82 10.79
C ALA A 215 -1.38 2.68 10.56
N LEU A 216 -1.93 3.43 9.60
CA LEU A 216 -3.35 3.40 9.27
C LEU A 216 -3.77 2.03 8.74
N HIS A 217 -2.96 1.40 7.90
CA HIS A 217 -3.23 0.06 7.36
C HIS A 217 -3.60 -0.94 8.48
N THR A 218 -2.73 -1.12 9.47
CA THR A 218 -3.00 -2.04 10.59
C THR A 218 -4.23 -1.62 11.41
N LEU A 219 -4.49 -0.31 11.59
CA LEU A 219 -5.68 0.17 12.30
C LEU A 219 -6.99 -0.06 11.53
N GLU A 220 -6.93 -0.04 10.20
CA GLU A 220 -8.05 -0.36 9.30
C GLU A 220 -8.34 -1.87 9.35
N ASP A 221 -7.29 -2.69 9.27
CA ASP A 221 -7.36 -4.16 9.34
C ASP A 221 -7.96 -4.66 10.65
N PHE A 222 -7.83 -3.93 11.76
CA PHE A 222 -8.47 -4.35 13.02
C PHE A 222 -9.98 -4.60 12.89
N SER A 223 -10.69 -3.79 12.09
CA SER A 223 -12.13 -4.01 11.88
C SER A 223 -12.46 -5.08 10.84
N ALA A 224 -11.51 -5.39 9.96
CA ALA A 224 -11.71 -6.25 8.80
C ALA A 224 -11.17 -7.67 9.02
N HIS A 225 -10.02 -7.80 9.69
CA HIS A 225 -9.25 -9.02 9.95
C HIS A 225 -9.38 -9.51 11.39
N SER A 226 -10.28 -8.93 12.19
CA SER A 226 -10.71 -9.51 13.46
C SER A 226 -12.20 -9.79 13.49
N ASN A 227 -12.64 -10.53 14.50
CA ASN A 227 -14.07 -10.74 14.79
C ASN A 227 -14.72 -9.54 15.53
N PHE A 228 -14.12 -8.34 15.50
CA PHE A 228 -14.62 -7.15 16.21
C PHE A 228 -16.07 -6.79 15.84
N THR A 229 -16.42 -6.88 14.55
CA THR A 229 -17.77 -6.55 14.06
C THR A 229 -18.81 -7.50 14.62
N GLU A 230 -18.51 -8.80 14.63
CA GLU A 230 -19.33 -9.88 15.17
C GLU A 230 -19.54 -9.71 16.67
N LEU A 231 -18.48 -9.39 17.42
CA LEU A 231 -18.59 -9.16 18.86
C LEU A 231 -19.38 -7.88 19.19
N CYS A 232 -19.36 -6.87 18.31
CA CYS A 232 -20.25 -5.71 18.46
C CYS A 232 -21.72 -6.10 18.25
N LEU A 233 -22.01 -6.97 17.28
CA LEU A 233 -23.36 -7.51 17.06
C LEU A 233 -23.83 -8.34 18.26
N HIS A 234 -22.95 -9.12 18.90
CA HIS A 234 -23.24 -9.81 20.16
C HIS A 234 -23.62 -8.83 21.28
N GLU A 235 -22.90 -7.72 21.43
CA GLU A 235 -23.28 -6.68 22.41
C GLU A 235 -24.62 -5.98 22.09
N LEU A 236 -25.11 -6.09 20.84
CA LEU A 236 -26.44 -5.65 20.42
C LEU A 236 -27.53 -6.74 20.57
N GLY A 237 -27.16 -7.93 21.05
CA GLY A 237 -28.08 -9.06 21.29
C GLY A 237 -28.19 -10.06 20.14
N GLU A 238 -27.34 -9.96 19.11
CA GLU A 238 -27.32 -10.89 17.98
C GLU A 238 -26.40 -12.11 18.26
N ASP A 239 -26.74 -12.88 19.30
CA ASP A 239 -25.93 -14.01 19.78
C ASP A 239 -25.76 -15.16 18.76
N GLY A 240 -26.60 -15.20 17.72
CA GLY A 240 -26.55 -16.20 16.65
C GLY A 240 -25.48 -15.95 15.59
N VAL A 241 -24.83 -14.78 15.61
CA VAL A 241 -23.69 -14.47 14.72
C VAL A 241 -22.48 -15.30 15.15
N PHE A 242 -21.81 -15.95 14.20
CA PHE A 242 -20.63 -16.75 14.50
C PHE A 242 -19.43 -15.86 14.86
N PRO A 243 -18.84 -15.98 16.06
CA PRO A 243 -17.75 -15.12 16.49
C PRO A 243 -16.37 -15.59 16.01
N PHE A 244 -16.29 -16.52 15.05
CA PHE A 244 -15.04 -17.10 14.55
C PHE A 244 -14.17 -17.81 15.60
N VAL A 245 -14.81 -18.35 16.64
CA VAL A 245 -14.18 -19.23 17.64
C VAL A 245 -15.13 -20.38 17.98
N GLY A 246 -14.58 -21.46 18.52
CA GLY A 246 -15.37 -22.59 18.98
C GLY A 246 -16.37 -22.21 20.09
N ASP A 247 -17.44 -22.99 20.24
CA ASP A 247 -18.54 -22.68 21.16
C ASP A 247 -18.11 -22.67 22.64
N ALA A 248 -17.11 -23.47 22.99
CA ALA A 248 -16.54 -23.52 24.34
C ALA A 248 -15.47 -22.44 24.59
N CYS A 249 -14.93 -21.81 23.53
CA CYS A 249 -13.92 -20.75 23.63
C CYS A 249 -14.54 -19.46 24.17
N ARG A 250 -14.52 -19.29 25.50
CA ARG A 250 -15.10 -18.13 26.18
C ARG A 250 -14.21 -17.63 27.31
N ILE A 251 -13.99 -16.32 27.35
CA ILE A 251 -13.18 -15.61 28.36
C ILE A 251 -14.08 -14.80 29.31
N LYS A 252 -13.59 -14.53 30.53
CA LYS A 252 -14.33 -13.76 31.55
C LYS A 252 -14.10 -12.27 31.35
N THR A 253 -15.17 -11.47 31.40
CA THR A 253 -15.01 -10.01 31.35
C THR A 253 -14.53 -9.45 32.70
N PRO A 254 -13.68 -8.40 32.74
CA PRO A 254 -13.15 -7.84 33.99
C PRO A 254 -14.21 -7.12 34.85
N GLY A 255 -15.29 -6.64 34.22
CA GLY A 255 -16.24 -5.70 34.84
C GLY A 255 -17.58 -6.29 35.28
N ILE A 256 -18.02 -7.42 34.69
CA ILE A 256 -19.36 -7.99 34.94
C ILE A 256 -19.20 -9.41 35.48
N LYS A 257 -19.56 -9.59 36.76
CA LYS A 257 -19.40 -10.86 37.46
C LYS A 257 -20.15 -11.99 36.75
N GLY A 258 -19.40 -12.92 36.15
CA GLY A 258 -19.94 -14.12 35.51
C GLY A 258 -20.25 -13.97 34.02
N LYS A 259 -20.16 -12.77 33.41
CA LYS A 259 -20.31 -12.62 31.95
C LYS A 259 -19.09 -13.23 31.26
N LYS A 260 -19.35 -14.23 30.43
CA LYS A 260 -18.38 -14.85 29.54
C LYS A 260 -18.68 -14.46 28.10
N VAL A 261 -17.64 -14.13 27.34
CA VAL A 261 -17.75 -13.67 25.94
C VAL A 261 -16.70 -14.38 25.09
N ALA A 262 -16.90 -14.42 23.77
CA ALA A 262 -15.85 -14.85 22.86
C ALA A 262 -14.69 -13.83 22.87
N PRO A 263 -13.42 -14.26 22.80
CA PRO A 263 -12.27 -13.36 22.70
C PRO A 263 -12.20 -12.66 21.34
N ILE A 264 -11.44 -11.56 21.26
CA ILE A 264 -11.01 -11.03 19.96
C ILE A 264 -9.92 -11.95 19.39
N VAL A 265 -10.15 -12.43 18.18
CA VAL A 265 -9.22 -13.26 17.41
C VAL A 265 -9.10 -12.71 15.98
N THR A 266 -7.99 -13.06 15.34
CA THR A 266 -7.75 -12.84 13.92
C THR A 266 -7.42 -14.16 13.24
N GLY A 267 -7.38 -14.16 11.91
CA GLY A 267 -7.21 -15.38 11.13
C GLY A 267 -5.75 -15.77 10.91
N THR A 268 -5.50 -17.08 10.81
CA THR A 268 -4.19 -17.62 10.47
C THR A 268 -3.84 -17.31 9.03
N PHE A 269 -2.65 -16.75 8.80
CA PHE A 269 -2.17 -16.45 7.46
C PHE A 269 -1.30 -17.59 6.93
N GLY A 270 -1.60 -18.05 5.72
CA GLY A 270 -0.83 -19.05 5.02
C GLY A 270 -0.58 -18.71 3.56
N MET A 271 0.13 -19.62 2.87
CA MET A 271 0.40 -19.55 1.43
C MET A 271 -0.86 -19.25 0.60
N LEU A 272 -2.01 -19.78 1.04
CA LEU A 272 -3.32 -19.56 0.45
C LEU A 272 -3.77 -18.10 0.44
N ASP A 273 -3.51 -17.39 1.53
CA ASP A 273 -3.96 -16.02 1.72
C ASP A 273 -3.16 -15.05 0.85
N ILE A 274 -1.85 -15.28 0.64
CA ILE A 274 -1.04 -14.54 -0.35
C ILE A 274 -1.67 -14.62 -1.75
N PHE A 275 -2.14 -15.81 -2.13
CA PHE A 275 -2.79 -16.01 -3.42
C PHE A 275 -4.19 -15.40 -3.48
N HIS A 276 -4.93 -15.43 -2.37
CA HIS A 276 -6.23 -14.77 -2.28
C HIS A 276 -6.07 -13.24 -2.38
N SER A 277 -5.08 -12.62 -1.73
CA SER A 277 -4.84 -11.18 -1.82
C SER A 277 -4.47 -10.75 -3.25
N LEU A 278 -3.67 -11.56 -3.95
CA LEU A 278 -3.23 -11.26 -5.33
C LEU A 278 -4.25 -11.62 -6.42
N LEU A 279 -5.06 -12.67 -6.24
CA LEU A 279 -6.04 -13.14 -7.24
C LEU A 279 -7.46 -12.64 -6.96
N GLY A 280 -7.84 -12.47 -5.70
CA GLY A 280 -9.14 -11.93 -5.28
C GLY A 280 -9.32 -10.48 -5.74
N GLU A 281 -8.23 -9.70 -5.83
CA GLU A 281 -8.23 -8.39 -6.48
C GLU A 281 -8.80 -8.46 -7.92
N ALA A 282 -8.50 -9.54 -8.66
CA ALA A 282 -8.98 -9.73 -10.02
C ALA A 282 -10.47 -10.12 -10.09
N ASP A 283 -10.97 -10.88 -9.12
CA ASP A 283 -12.38 -11.31 -9.04
C ASP A 283 -13.30 -10.13 -8.68
N ASP A 284 -12.92 -9.31 -7.71
CA ASP A 284 -13.64 -8.08 -7.38
C ASP A 284 -13.67 -7.09 -8.55
N MET A 285 -12.54 -6.96 -9.24
CA MET A 285 -12.48 -6.13 -10.44
C MET A 285 -13.34 -6.73 -11.55
N ALA A 286 -13.43 -8.05 -11.67
CA ALA A 286 -14.34 -8.69 -12.62
C ALA A 286 -15.82 -8.39 -12.33
N ILE A 287 -16.24 -8.36 -11.06
CA ILE A 287 -17.59 -7.90 -10.67
C ILE A 287 -17.78 -6.41 -11.03
N LEU A 288 -16.73 -5.58 -10.89
CA LEU A 288 -16.70 -4.19 -11.32
C LEU A 288 -16.53 -4.01 -12.85
N GLN A 289 -16.52 -5.10 -13.63
CA GLN A 289 -16.24 -5.13 -15.09
C GLN A 289 -14.87 -4.54 -15.49
N SER A 290 -13.91 -4.47 -14.58
CA SER A 290 -12.52 -4.09 -14.79
C SER A 290 -11.60 -5.32 -14.78
N LYS A 291 -10.53 -5.31 -15.58
CA LYS A 291 -9.48 -6.35 -15.48
C LYS A 291 -8.63 -6.03 -14.25
N GLY A 292 -8.44 -7.00 -13.34
CA GLY A 292 -7.56 -6.84 -12.17
C GLY A 292 -6.12 -6.42 -12.51
N THR A 293 -5.31 -6.10 -11.51
CA THR A 293 -4.02 -5.40 -11.69
C THR A 293 -3.05 -6.17 -12.59
N LEU A 294 -2.91 -7.48 -12.45
CA LEU A 294 -2.08 -8.32 -13.34
C LEU A 294 -2.63 -8.42 -14.78
N GLY A 295 -3.94 -8.45 -14.94
CA GLY A 295 -4.58 -8.50 -16.27
C GLY A 295 -4.49 -7.16 -17.01
N SER A 296 -4.62 -6.05 -16.28
CA SER A 296 -4.39 -4.70 -16.82
C SER A 296 -2.91 -4.49 -17.19
N LEU A 297 -1.98 -5.10 -16.45
CA LEU A 297 -0.57 -5.11 -16.80
C LEU A 297 -0.36 -5.86 -18.12
N GLU A 298 -0.88 -7.08 -18.28
CA GLU A 298 -0.78 -7.84 -19.54
C GLU A 298 -1.33 -7.07 -20.75
N GLU A 299 -2.46 -6.38 -20.61
CA GLU A 299 -3.03 -5.52 -21.67
C GLU A 299 -2.15 -4.31 -21.99
N LYS A 300 -1.62 -3.61 -20.98
CA LYS A 300 -0.71 -2.47 -21.20
C LYS A 300 0.64 -2.92 -21.77
N LEU A 301 1.05 -4.16 -21.53
CA LEU A 301 2.21 -4.80 -22.14
C LEU A 301 1.88 -5.35 -23.55
N GLY A 302 0.60 -5.52 -23.88
CA GLY A 302 0.07 -5.99 -25.17
C GLY A 302 0.17 -4.94 -26.29
N TYR A 303 0.79 -5.35 -27.40
CA TYR A 303 1.26 -4.51 -28.50
C TYR A 303 0.18 -3.76 -29.31
N GLY A 304 0.50 -2.50 -29.65
CA GLY A 304 -0.26 -1.69 -30.63
C GLY A 304 0.13 -0.20 -30.72
N GLY A 305 0.91 0.33 -29.77
CA GLY A 305 1.28 1.75 -29.70
C GLY A 305 2.49 2.19 -30.54
N PRO A 306 2.77 3.51 -30.60
CA PRO A 306 3.89 4.10 -31.36
C PRO A 306 5.26 3.50 -30.98
N ALA A 307 6.20 3.42 -31.92
CA ALA A 307 7.57 2.94 -31.66
C ALA A 307 8.31 3.83 -30.63
N PHE A 308 9.34 3.30 -29.97
CA PHE A 308 10.13 4.05 -28.98
C PHE A 308 10.64 5.37 -29.56
N GLU A 309 11.20 5.34 -30.77
CA GLU A 309 11.71 6.52 -31.48
C GLU A 309 10.61 7.56 -31.73
N GLN A 310 9.39 7.09 -31.99
CA GLN A 310 8.22 7.94 -32.22
C GLN A 310 7.75 8.60 -30.92
N LEU A 311 7.70 7.85 -29.80
CA LEU A 311 7.36 8.38 -28.48
C LEU A 311 8.41 9.38 -27.99
N PHE A 312 9.70 9.05 -28.15
CA PHE A 312 10.82 9.92 -27.81
C PHE A 312 10.72 11.27 -28.52
N GLU A 313 10.49 11.28 -29.83
CA GLU A 313 10.35 12.52 -30.61
C GLU A 313 9.10 13.33 -30.24
N LEU A 314 7.99 12.66 -29.90
CA LEU A 314 6.77 13.33 -29.45
C LEU A 314 6.97 14.01 -28.08
N ILE A 315 7.60 13.33 -27.13
CA ILE A 315 7.93 13.87 -25.81
C ILE A 315 8.92 15.04 -25.93
N ARG A 316 9.99 14.87 -26.74
CA ARG A 316 10.99 15.91 -27.01
C ARG A 316 10.34 17.17 -27.56
N LYS A 317 9.50 17.05 -28.59
CA LYS A 317 8.76 18.18 -29.19
C LYS A 317 7.80 18.84 -28.20
N GLY A 318 7.15 18.06 -27.34
CA GLY A 318 6.31 18.58 -26.26
C GLY A 318 7.10 19.46 -25.27
N ILE A 319 8.25 18.97 -24.80
CA ILE A 319 9.16 19.72 -23.91
C ILE A 319 9.69 20.98 -24.60
N GLU A 320 10.11 20.88 -25.86
CA GLU A 320 10.61 22.01 -26.66
C GLU A 320 9.53 23.08 -26.93
N ALA A 321 8.27 22.67 -27.13
CA ALA A 321 7.14 23.59 -27.32
C ALA A 321 6.84 24.42 -26.07
N VAL A 322 6.93 23.79 -24.88
CA VAL A 322 6.77 24.44 -23.57
C VAL A 322 7.94 25.38 -23.26
N ASN A 323 9.16 25.03 -23.68
CA ASN A 323 10.40 25.81 -23.48
C ASN A 323 10.33 27.24 -24.06
N LYS A 324 9.37 27.53 -24.95
CA LYS A 324 9.11 28.89 -25.44
C LYS A 324 8.55 29.83 -24.37
N PHE A 325 8.02 29.28 -23.27
CA PHE A 325 7.34 30.03 -22.21
C PHE A 325 8.04 29.95 -20.84
N SER A 326 9.08 29.12 -20.68
CA SER A 326 9.88 29.04 -19.45
C SER A 326 11.34 28.71 -19.77
N PRO A 327 12.33 29.54 -19.37
CA PRO A 327 13.72 29.43 -19.84
C PRO A 327 14.59 28.34 -19.18
N ASP A 328 14.07 27.55 -18.22
CA ASP A 328 14.88 26.63 -17.39
C ASP A 328 14.72 25.11 -17.72
N THR A 329 14.15 24.76 -18.88
CA THR A 329 13.78 23.37 -19.26
C THR A 329 14.90 22.50 -19.84
N SER A 330 16.14 23.01 -19.89
CA SER A 330 17.31 22.31 -20.49
C SER A 330 17.68 21.01 -19.79
N SER A 331 17.37 20.90 -18.48
CA SER A 331 17.65 19.72 -17.66
C SER A 331 16.78 18.51 -18.01
N LEU A 332 15.50 18.71 -18.38
CA LEU A 332 14.59 17.63 -18.78
C LEU A 332 14.98 17.04 -20.14
N LEU A 333 15.41 17.89 -21.09
CA LEU A 333 15.90 17.44 -22.40
C LEU A 333 17.18 16.59 -22.25
N GLN A 334 18.10 16.98 -21.36
CA GLN A 334 19.31 16.21 -21.07
C GLN A 334 19.00 14.84 -20.42
N GLN A 335 18.01 14.78 -19.53
CA GLN A 335 17.52 13.53 -18.95
C GLN A 335 16.90 12.62 -20.03
N LEU A 336 16.08 13.18 -20.93
CA LEU A 336 15.47 12.44 -22.03
C LEU A 336 16.51 11.84 -22.99
N ASP A 337 17.54 12.61 -23.38
CA ASP A 337 18.64 12.13 -24.23
C ASP A 337 19.43 10.97 -23.55
N THR A 338 19.58 11.02 -22.22
CA THR A 338 20.22 9.95 -21.43
C THR A 338 19.40 8.65 -21.46
N VAL A 339 18.08 8.75 -21.34
CA VAL A 339 17.15 7.61 -21.46
C VAL A 339 17.24 6.93 -22.83
N SER A 340 17.35 7.72 -23.91
CA SER A 340 17.51 7.20 -25.28
C SER A 340 18.78 6.36 -25.44
N ALA A 341 19.89 6.81 -24.85
CA ALA A 341 21.16 6.09 -24.90
C ALA A 341 21.10 4.74 -24.15
N ILE A 342 20.41 4.70 -23.01
CA ILE A 342 20.21 3.48 -22.21
C ILE A 342 19.35 2.46 -22.97
N PHE A 343 18.23 2.89 -23.55
CA PHE A 343 17.31 2.02 -24.28
C PHE A 343 17.97 1.32 -25.47
N LYS A 344 18.70 2.07 -26.31
CA LYS A 344 19.42 1.51 -27.47
C LYS A 344 20.39 0.40 -27.05
N LYS A 345 21.12 0.63 -25.95
CA LYS A 345 22.08 -0.33 -25.42
C LYS A 345 21.42 -1.60 -24.84
N ALA A 346 20.27 -1.47 -24.19
CA ALA A 346 19.51 -2.62 -23.68
C ALA A 346 18.97 -3.51 -24.83
N GLN A 347 18.52 -2.89 -25.92
CA GLN A 347 18.04 -3.60 -27.11
C GLN A 347 19.18 -4.34 -27.85
N GLU A 348 20.36 -3.71 -27.93
CA GLU A 348 21.58 -4.32 -28.48
C GLU A 348 22.03 -5.55 -27.64
N GLY A 349 21.90 -5.50 -26.31
CA GLY A 349 22.22 -6.61 -25.42
C GLY A 349 21.32 -7.85 -25.60
N LYS A 350 20.03 -7.66 -25.88
CA LYS A 350 19.06 -8.74 -26.17
C LYS A 350 19.34 -9.46 -27.49
N SER A 351 19.93 -8.74 -28.44
CA SER A 351 20.30 -9.27 -29.78
C SER A 351 21.50 -10.22 -29.73
N LEU A 352 22.36 -10.09 -28.71
CA LEU A 352 23.55 -10.93 -28.52
C LEU A 352 23.22 -12.26 -27.81
N SER A 353 22.17 -12.31 -26.98
CA SER A 353 21.75 -13.53 -26.26
C SER A 353 20.92 -14.50 -27.10
N GLU A 354 20.38 -14.08 -28.25
CA GLU A 354 19.62 -14.96 -29.15
C GLU A 354 20.51 -15.72 -30.17
N SER A 355 21.81 -15.41 -30.24
CA SER A 355 22.71 -15.99 -31.27
C SER A 355 23.68 -17.07 -30.77
N ASP A 356 23.84 -17.28 -29.46
CA ASP A 356 24.71 -18.33 -28.92
C ASP A 356 23.97 -19.18 -27.88
N SER A 357 23.34 -20.27 -28.35
CA SER A 357 22.72 -21.30 -27.51
C SER A 357 23.66 -22.48 -27.22
N ASP A 358 24.99 -22.27 -27.27
CA ASP A 358 25.94 -23.35 -27.01
C ASP A 358 27.32 -22.85 -26.54
N SER A 359 27.40 -22.29 -25.32
CA SER A 359 28.64 -22.35 -24.54
C SER A 359 28.41 -22.11 -23.05
N SER A 360 28.69 -23.14 -22.25
CA SER A 360 28.80 -23.08 -20.79
C SER A 360 30.16 -22.47 -20.42
N GLY A 361 30.17 -21.15 -20.18
CA GLY A 361 31.31 -20.41 -19.63
C GLY A 361 30.89 -19.52 -18.45
N PRO A 362 31.78 -19.22 -17.49
CA PRO A 362 31.46 -18.56 -16.21
C PRO A 362 31.28 -17.04 -16.34
N GLY A 363 30.57 -16.58 -17.37
CA GLY A 363 30.35 -15.15 -17.67
C GLY A 363 28.91 -14.78 -18.02
N ALA A 364 27.95 -15.69 -17.83
CA ALA A 364 26.52 -15.49 -18.14
C ALA A 364 25.73 -14.74 -17.04
N GLU A 365 26.34 -13.75 -16.39
CA GLU A 365 25.71 -12.95 -15.31
C GLU A 365 25.17 -11.58 -15.80
N GLY A 366 25.17 -11.33 -17.11
CA GLY A 366 24.95 -9.99 -17.67
C GLY A 366 23.50 -9.48 -17.72
N ILE A 367 22.49 -10.36 -17.67
CA ILE A 367 21.05 -9.99 -17.73
C ILE A 367 20.27 -10.53 -16.52
N THR A 368 20.87 -11.41 -15.72
CA THR A 368 20.21 -12.09 -14.60
C THR A 368 20.30 -11.34 -13.27
N ASN A 369 20.99 -10.20 -13.21
CA ASN A 369 21.08 -9.39 -11.99
C ASN A 369 19.91 -8.39 -11.92
N PRO A 370 18.90 -8.60 -11.06
CA PRO A 370 17.69 -7.77 -11.08
C PRO A 370 17.94 -6.35 -10.54
N ASN A 371 19.02 -6.13 -9.79
CA ASN A 371 19.45 -4.79 -9.40
C ASN A 371 19.97 -3.98 -10.59
N PHE A 372 20.56 -4.64 -11.60
CA PHE A 372 20.95 -3.99 -12.85
C PHE A 372 19.71 -3.57 -13.67
N LEU A 373 18.63 -4.35 -13.62
CA LEU A 373 17.36 -4.03 -14.28
C LEU A 373 16.74 -2.74 -13.70
N TRP A 374 16.69 -2.60 -12.36
CA TRP A 374 16.16 -1.39 -11.71
C TRP A 374 17.01 -0.15 -11.98
N GLN A 375 18.34 -0.26 -11.88
CA GLN A 375 19.28 0.84 -12.19
C GLN A 375 19.14 1.34 -13.64
N THR A 376 18.68 0.48 -14.55
CA THR A 376 18.48 0.83 -15.96
C THR A 376 17.20 1.64 -16.16
N ILE A 377 16.15 1.42 -15.36
CA ILE A 377 14.81 2.05 -15.53
C ILE A 377 14.56 3.24 -14.62
N GLU A 378 15.26 3.32 -13.49
CA GLU A 378 15.16 4.42 -12.53
C GLU A 378 15.27 5.82 -13.19
N PRO A 379 16.20 6.10 -14.13
CA PRO A 379 16.27 7.40 -14.79
C PRO A 379 15.01 7.75 -15.61
N ILE A 380 14.33 6.75 -16.17
CA ILE A 380 13.11 6.92 -16.97
C ILE A 380 11.94 7.26 -16.05
N PHE A 381 11.78 6.51 -14.97
CA PHE A 381 10.77 6.78 -13.95
C PHE A 381 10.99 8.16 -13.31
N TYR A 382 12.24 8.54 -13.06
CA TYR A 382 12.56 9.85 -12.51
C TYR A 382 12.13 10.98 -13.46
N LEU A 383 12.47 10.87 -14.75
CA LEU A 383 12.02 11.84 -15.76
C LEU A 383 10.49 11.90 -15.84
N HIS A 384 9.84 10.72 -15.90
CA HIS A 384 8.40 10.59 -15.94
C HIS A 384 7.73 11.32 -14.77
N ASP A 385 8.15 11.01 -13.55
CA ASP A 385 7.52 11.52 -12.34
C ASP A 385 7.66 13.03 -12.22
N ARG A 386 8.81 13.57 -12.62
CA ARG A 386 9.01 15.02 -12.67
C ARG A 386 8.10 15.69 -13.68
N MET A 387 7.99 15.11 -14.88
CA MET A 387 7.07 15.62 -15.89
C MET A 387 5.63 15.57 -15.39
N ARG A 388 5.23 14.48 -14.74
CA ARG A 388 3.88 14.32 -14.20
C ARG A 388 3.57 15.27 -13.04
N LYS A 389 4.51 15.45 -12.11
CA LYS A 389 4.41 16.45 -11.02
C LYS A 389 4.30 17.86 -11.62
N TRP A 390 5.12 18.19 -12.61
CA TRP A 390 5.06 19.47 -13.33
C TRP A 390 3.72 19.70 -14.03
N LEU A 391 3.15 18.68 -14.68
CA LEU A 391 1.84 18.76 -15.34
C LEU A 391 0.68 18.90 -14.33
N HIS A 392 0.73 18.17 -13.21
CA HIS A 392 -0.33 18.16 -12.19
C HIS A 392 -0.31 19.37 -11.25
N GLU A 393 0.79 20.11 -11.15
CA GLU A 393 0.91 21.29 -10.29
C GLU A 393 -0.07 22.44 -10.66
N GLY A 394 -0.79 22.36 -11.79
CA GLY A 394 -1.82 23.32 -12.21
C GLY A 394 -3.29 22.88 -12.03
N THR A 395 -3.56 21.59 -11.82
CA THR A 395 -4.89 20.97 -12.04
C THR A 395 -5.53 20.37 -10.79
N GLU A 396 -5.27 20.91 -9.59
CA GLU A 396 -6.03 20.51 -8.41
C GLU A 396 -7.52 20.84 -8.61
N GLU A 397 -8.34 19.78 -8.74
CA GLU A 397 -9.81 19.74 -8.89
C GLU A 397 -10.40 20.91 -9.70
N VAL A 398 -10.26 20.85 -11.03
CA VAL A 398 -11.22 21.50 -11.93
C VAL A 398 -12.11 20.39 -12.48
N ASP A 399 -13.41 20.63 -12.45
CA ASP A 399 -14.45 19.86 -13.15
C ASP A 399 -13.90 19.31 -14.49
N GLU A 400 -14.06 18.01 -14.75
CA GLU A 400 -13.46 17.22 -15.85
C GLU A 400 -13.72 17.80 -17.26
N SER A 401 -14.47 18.89 -17.36
CA SER A 401 -14.91 19.52 -18.59
C SER A 401 -13.92 20.52 -19.22
N THR A 402 -12.82 20.93 -18.55
CA THR A 402 -11.98 22.05 -19.06
C THR A 402 -10.45 21.95 -18.87
N THR A 403 -9.84 20.76 -18.95
CA THR A 403 -8.35 20.66 -18.99
C THR A 403 -7.80 20.65 -20.42
N ASP A 404 -6.76 21.47 -20.66
CA ASP A 404 -6.06 21.58 -21.94
C ASP A 404 -5.55 20.22 -22.46
N ILE A 405 -6.01 19.86 -23.65
CA ILE A 405 -5.78 18.60 -24.38
C ILE A 405 -4.29 18.23 -24.50
N SER A 406 -3.38 19.22 -24.47
CA SER A 406 -1.93 19.02 -24.63
C SER A 406 -1.23 18.43 -23.39
N SER A 407 -1.73 18.73 -22.18
CA SER A 407 -1.11 18.29 -20.91
C SER A 407 -1.34 16.79 -20.65
N ASN A 408 -2.55 16.30 -20.94
CA ASN A 408 -2.90 14.89 -20.85
C ASN A 408 -2.14 14.05 -21.89
N GLN A 409 -2.02 14.54 -23.13
CA GLN A 409 -1.29 13.84 -24.19
C GLN A 409 0.20 13.64 -23.87
N LEU A 410 0.87 14.64 -23.29
CA LEU A 410 2.27 14.52 -22.89
C LEU A 410 2.46 13.52 -21.74
N GLY A 411 1.54 13.51 -20.77
CA GLY A 411 1.49 12.49 -19.72
C GLY A 411 1.32 11.08 -20.30
N ASP A 412 0.40 10.91 -21.25
CA ASP A 412 0.12 9.62 -21.90
C ASP A 412 1.31 9.09 -22.70
N TYR A 413 2.04 9.95 -23.43
CA TYR A 413 3.25 9.53 -24.13
C TYR A 413 4.35 9.09 -23.17
N THR A 414 4.48 9.76 -22.03
CA THR A 414 5.50 9.42 -21.03
C THR A 414 5.15 8.10 -20.33
N ASN A 415 3.87 7.84 -20.05
CA ASN A 415 3.38 6.54 -19.60
C ASN A 415 3.69 5.42 -20.62
N GLN A 416 3.39 5.64 -21.91
CA GLN A 416 3.66 4.66 -22.97
C GLN A 416 5.16 4.35 -23.12
N LEU A 417 6.02 5.35 -22.93
CA LEU A 417 7.48 5.17 -22.94
C LEU A 417 7.93 4.21 -21.83
N VAL A 418 7.39 4.40 -20.61
CA VAL A 418 7.66 3.53 -19.47
C VAL A 418 7.15 2.11 -19.73
N PHE A 419 5.89 1.93 -20.15
CA PHE A 419 5.32 0.60 -20.40
C PHE A 419 6.06 -0.18 -21.49
N ARG A 420 6.53 0.49 -22.56
CA ARG A 420 7.39 -0.16 -23.57
C ARG A 420 8.70 -0.67 -23.01
N PHE A 421 9.31 0.06 -22.07
CA PHE A 421 10.53 -0.39 -21.42
C PHE A 421 10.27 -1.59 -20.52
N LEU A 422 9.20 -1.54 -19.74
CA LEU A 422 8.78 -2.63 -18.85
C LEU A 422 8.47 -3.92 -19.61
N ALA A 423 7.84 -3.84 -20.78
CA ALA A 423 7.53 -5.01 -21.63
C ALA A 423 8.77 -5.80 -22.05
N VAL A 424 9.88 -5.12 -22.32
CA VAL A 424 11.13 -5.79 -22.71
C VAL A 424 11.74 -6.60 -21.56
N MET A 425 11.42 -6.26 -20.31
CA MET A 425 12.12 -6.66 -19.09
C MET A 425 11.33 -7.62 -18.19
N ILE A 426 9.99 -7.52 -18.20
CA ILE A 426 9.13 -8.13 -17.18
C ILE A 426 8.34 -9.33 -17.72
N GLU A 427 8.28 -9.51 -19.04
CA GLU A 427 7.50 -10.60 -19.66
C GLU A 427 7.92 -12.00 -19.14
N SER A 428 9.23 -12.27 -19.04
CA SER A 428 9.73 -13.55 -18.49
C SER A 428 9.44 -13.70 -17.00
N SER A 429 9.63 -12.64 -16.21
CA SER A 429 9.43 -12.66 -14.76
C SER A 429 7.95 -12.73 -14.36
N VAL A 430 7.04 -12.07 -15.08
CA VAL A 430 5.59 -12.22 -14.88
C VAL A 430 5.14 -13.63 -15.26
N LYS A 431 5.72 -14.21 -16.31
CA LYS A 431 5.43 -15.61 -16.68
C LYS A 431 5.93 -16.59 -15.62
N GLU A 432 7.12 -16.37 -15.05
CA GLU A 432 7.65 -17.14 -13.92
C GLU A 432 6.80 -16.99 -12.66
N LEU A 433 6.43 -15.75 -12.29
CA LEU A 433 5.50 -15.48 -11.19
C LEU A 433 4.17 -16.21 -11.40
N ARG A 434 3.59 -16.14 -12.60
CA ARG A 434 2.35 -16.84 -12.94
C ARG A 434 2.50 -18.36 -12.85
N ASN A 435 3.63 -18.91 -13.26
CA ASN A 435 3.90 -20.34 -13.16
C ASN A 435 4.10 -20.78 -11.70
N ALA A 436 4.81 -19.99 -10.89
CA ALA A 436 4.97 -20.23 -9.46
C ALA A 436 3.61 -20.15 -8.73
N VAL A 437 2.82 -19.11 -9.01
CA VAL A 437 1.44 -18.95 -8.51
C VAL A 437 0.58 -20.15 -8.90
N LYS A 438 0.66 -20.61 -10.16
CA LYS A 438 -0.10 -21.76 -10.64
C LYS A 438 0.34 -23.07 -9.99
N ALA A 439 1.65 -23.31 -9.88
CA ALA A 439 2.20 -24.52 -9.27
C ALA A 439 1.93 -24.59 -7.76
N ALA A 440 1.88 -23.44 -7.08
CA ALA A 440 1.54 -23.35 -5.68
C ALA A 440 0.03 -23.54 -5.44
N LYS A 441 -0.85 -23.05 -6.33
CA LYS A 441 -2.29 -23.35 -6.32
C LYS A 441 -2.58 -24.86 -6.34
N ASP A 442 -1.79 -25.65 -7.07
CA ASP A 442 -1.96 -27.11 -7.10
C ASP A 442 -1.55 -27.80 -5.78
N ARG A 443 -0.70 -27.16 -4.95
CA ARG A 443 -0.30 -27.66 -3.60
C ARG A 443 -1.31 -27.26 -2.52
N VAL A 444 -1.91 -26.09 -2.69
CA VAL A 444 -2.90 -25.46 -1.81
C VAL A 444 -4.11 -26.37 -1.51
N ASP A 445 -4.69 -27.02 -2.52
CA ASP A 445 -5.89 -27.86 -2.34
C ASP A 445 -5.61 -29.07 -1.43
N GLN A 446 -4.34 -29.49 -1.31
CA GLN A 446 -3.91 -30.60 -0.47
C GLN A 446 -3.60 -30.19 0.98
N GLU A 447 -3.26 -28.91 1.22
CA GLU A 447 -2.93 -28.36 2.54
C GLU A 447 -4.15 -27.74 3.24
N ALA A 448 -5.05 -27.10 2.49
CA ALA A 448 -6.33 -26.58 3.01
C ALA A 448 -7.17 -27.67 3.70
N ALA A 449 -7.13 -28.90 3.19
CA ALA A 449 -7.79 -30.07 3.77
C ALA A 449 -7.21 -30.53 5.12
N LYS A 450 -6.05 -29.98 5.54
CA LYS A 450 -5.34 -30.33 6.78
C LYS A 450 -5.24 -29.17 7.77
N ALA A 451 -5.82 -28.01 7.45
CA ALA A 451 -5.67 -26.81 8.27
C ALA A 451 -6.36 -26.97 9.63
N SER A 452 -5.64 -26.64 10.72
CA SER A 452 -6.17 -26.64 12.08
C SER A 452 -7.29 -25.61 12.29
N SER A 453 -7.41 -24.65 11.37
CA SER A 453 -8.43 -23.60 11.41
C SER A 453 -9.85 -24.15 11.33
N ALA A 454 -10.07 -25.33 10.72
CA ALA A 454 -11.37 -25.97 10.68
C ALA A 454 -11.92 -26.32 12.08
N ALA A 455 -11.07 -26.41 13.10
CA ALA A 455 -11.45 -26.76 14.46
C ALA A 455 -12.41 -25.74 15.09
N VAL A 456 -12.44 -24.47 14.64
CA VAL A 456 -13.41 -23.47 15.15
C VAL A 456 -14.85 -23.83 14.79
N TYR A 457 -15.07 -24.65 13.76
CA TYR A 457 -16.38 -25.10 13.31
C TYR A 457 -16.86 -26.39 13.99
N GLU A 458 -16.02 -27.04 14.80
CA GLU A 458 -16.40 -28.26 15.52
C GLU A 458 -17.31 -27.95 16.71
N ASP A 459 -18.20 -28.89 17.04
CA ASP A 459 -19.15 -28.73 18.14
C ASP A 459 -18.44 -28.80 19.50
N ASN A 460 -18.72 -27.85 20.40
CA ASN A 460 -18.07 -27.72 21.71
C ASN A 460 -16.53 -27.53 21.66
N SER A 461 -16.01 -27.10 20.51
CA SER A 461 -14.60 -26.77 20.36
C SER A 461 -14.19 -25.57 21.21
N ASP A 462 -12.96 -25.59 21.73
CA ASP A 462 -12.29 -24.45 22.36
C ASP A 462 -11.28 -23.76 21.43
N ALA A 463 -11.26 -24.14 20.14
CA ALA A 463 -10.38 -23.55 19.14
C ALA A 463 -10.62 -22.05 18.95
N SER A 464 -9.55 -21.32 18.66
CA SER A 464 -9.54 -19.85 18.60
C SER A 464 -8.67 -19.28 17.49
N ASP A 465 -8.29 -20.13 16.53
CA ASP A 465 -7.38 -19.79 15.45
C ASP A 465 -8.10 -20.03 14.11
N PRO A 466 -9.09 -19.18 13.75
CA PRO A 466 -9.84 -19.30 12.49
C PRO A 466 -8.93 -19.05 11.28
N SER A 467 -9.41 -19.38 10.08
CA SER A 467 -8.69 -19.04 8.83
C SER A 467 -8.80 -17.54 8.54
N HIS A 468 -7.73 -16.92 8.02
CA HIS A 468 -7.78 -15.53 7.53
C HIS A 468 -8.84 -15.39 6.43
N SER A 469 -8.82 -16.28 5.43
CA SER A 469 -9.79 -16.32 4.31
C SER A 469 -11.27 -16.37 4.69
N ASP A 470 -11.60 -16.94 5.86
CA ASP A 470 -12.99 -17.10 6.29
C ASP A 470 -13.48 -15.86 7.05
N LEU A 471 -12.57 -15.28 7.84
CA LEU A 471 -12.84 -14.21 8.78
C LEU A 471 -12.79 -12.83 8.13
N SER A 472 -11.96 -12.64 7.11
CA SER A 472 -11.68 -11.33 6.53
C SER A 472 -12.90 -10.70 5.85
N LYS A 473 -13.10 -9.39 6.02
CA LYS A 473 -14.33 -8.64 5.65
C LYS A 473 -14.10 -7.72 4.48
N ASP A 474 -13.27 -8.22 3.61
CA ASP A 474 -12.42 -7.39 2.83
C ASP A 474 -12.95 -7.21 1.41
N HIS A 475 -13.55 -8.28 0.93
CA HIS A 475 -14.33 -8.25 -0.27
C HIS A 475 -15.67 -7.63 -0.04
N PHE A 476 -16.11 -6.83 -1.00
CA PHE A 476 -17.47 -6.34 -0.97
C PHE A 476 -18.53 -7.43 -1.15
N SER A 477 -18.15 -8.66 -1.54
CA SER A 477 -19.02 -9.83 -1.48
C SER A 477 -19.38 -10.18 -0.02
N ASN A 478 -18.47 -9.98 0.94
CA ASN A 478 -18.75 -10.24 2.34
C ASN A 478 -19.79 -9.25 2.88
N VAL A 479 -20.88 -9.75 3.46
CA VAL A 479 -21.97 -8.91 3.98
C VAL A 479 -21.56 -7.95 5.11
N LEU A 480 -20.40 -8.20 5.75
CA LEU A 480 -19.82 -7.34 6.78
C LEU A 480 -18.74 -6.37 6.25
N ASN A 481 -18.48 -6.32 4.94
CA ASN A 481 -17.53 -5.35 4.37
C ASN A 481 -17.91 -3.90 4.67
N GLN A 482 -19.18 -3.56 4.48
CA GLN A 482 -19.64 -2.20 4.70
C GLN A 482 -19.45 -1.74 6.16
N PRO A 483 -19.92 -2.46 7.20
CA PRO A 483 -19.71 -2.01 8.58
C PRO A 483 -18.23 -1.98 8.96
N ALA A 484 -17.40 -2.93 8.50
CA ALA A 484 -15.96 -2.90 8.74
C ALA A 484 -15.31 -1.66 8.11
N GLY A 485 -15.58 -1.39 6.82
CA GLY A 485 -15.07 -0.22 6.12
C GLY A 485 -15.54 1.11 6.73
N LEU A 486 -16.78 1.19 7.22
CA LEU A 486 -17.26 2.36 7.96
C LEU A 486 -16.47 2.57 9.26
N VAL A 487 -16.20 1.51 10.03
CA VAL A 487 -15.34 1.60 11.22
C VAL A 487 -13.93 2.04 10.87
N ALA A 488 -13.34 1.49 9.79
CA ALA A 488 -12.04 1.91 9.27
C ALA A 488 -12.02 3.42 8.93
N THR A 489 -13.11 3.96 8.35
CA THR A 489 -13.19 5.41 8.09
C THR A 489 -13.21 6.24 9.38
N VAL A 490 -13.76 5.72 10.49
CA VAL A 490 -13.72 6.37 11.80
C VAL A 490 -12.31 6.36 12.37
N THR A 491 -11.65 5.20 12.38
CA THR A 491 -10.30 5.04 12.95
C THR A 491 -9.28 5.87 12.17
N THR A 492 -9.35 5.87 10.84
CA THR A 492 -8.48 6.68 9.98
C THR A 492 -8.71 8.16 10.20
N ASN A 493 -9.97 8.61 10.25
CA ASN A 493 -10.29 10.00 10.50
C ASN A 493 -9.77 10.48 11.86
N TRP A 494 -10.07 9.74 12.92
CA TRP A 494 -9.64 10.06 14.27
C TRP A 494 -8.11 10.14 14.38
N THR A 495 -7.42 9.08 13.94
CA THR A 495 -5.96 8.96 14.00
C THR A 495 -5.28 10.12 13.28
N VAL A 496 -5.70 10.43 12.05
CA VAL A 496 -5.13 11.53 11.26
C VAL A 496 -5.31 12.87 11.97
N GLN A 497 -6.49 13.15 12.53
CA GLN A 497 -6.71 14.38 13.27
C GLN A 497 -5.80 14.50 14.51
N GLN A 498 -5.61 13.43 15.28
CA GLN A 498 -4.73 13.47 16.46
C GLN A 498 -3.26 13.65 16.06
N VAL A 499 -2.80 12.94 15.02
CA VAL A 499 -1.44 13.07 14.48
C VAL A 499 -1.17 14.48 13.96
N VAL A 500 -2.09 15.08 13.19
CA VAL A 500 -1.92 16.44 12.64
C VAL A 500 -1.87 17.49 13.76
N LYS A 501 -2.66 17.35 14.83
CA LYS A 501 -2.54 18.21 16.02
C LYS A 501 -1.15 18.10 16.64
N CYS A 502 -0.62 16.88 16.76
CA CYS A 502 0.74 16.62 17.26
C CYS A 502 1.85 17.17 16.36
N TRP A 503 1.63 17.22 15.04
CA TRP A 503 2.54 17.87 14.10
C TRP A 503 2.55 19.39 14.29
N ASP A 504 1.37 20.00 14.48
CA ASP A 504 1.20 21.44 14.57
C ASP A 504 1.64 22.03 15.91
N ASP A 505 1.44 21.31 17.02
CA ASP A 505 1.91 21.72 18.34
C ASP A 505 2.95 20.73 18.91
N PRO A 506 4.25 21.09 18.88
CA PRO A 506 5.31 20.24 19.42
C PRO A 506 5.27 20.11 20.95
N LYS A 507 4.41 20.85 21.67
CA LYS A 507 4.22 20.72 23.11
C LYS A 507 3.28 19.57 23.48
N ILE A 508 2.50 19.06 22.54
CA ILE A 508 1.63 17.90 22.78
C ILE A 508 2.53 16.67 22.97
N ASP A 509 2.23 15.89 24.00
CA ASP A 509 2.94 14.66 24.31
C ASP A 509 2.58 13.57 23.28
N ALA A 510 3.55 13.20 22.44
CA ALA A 510 3.32 12.24 21.36
C ALA A 510 2.93 10.87 21.89
N GLU A 511 3.56 10.43 22.99
CA GLU A 511 3.32 9.11 23.57
C GLU A 511 1.87 8.99 24.04
N LYS A 512 1.35 10.00 24.72
CA LYS A 512 -0.05 9.99 25.18
C LYS A 512 -1.04 9.96 24.03
N VAL A 513 -0.74 10.64 22.94
CA VAL A 513 -1.58 10.63 21.73
C VAL A 513 -1.55 9.26 21.07
N ILE A 514 -0.38 8.63 20.99
CA ILE A 514 -0.26 7.27 20.45
C ILE A 514 -1.03 6.28 21.32
N GLU A 515 -0.89 6.34 22.65
CA GLU A 515 -1.66 5.49 23.58
C GLU A 515 -3.18 5.69 23.45
N GLU A 516 -3.64 6.93 23.21
CA GLU A 516 -5.06 7.20 22.94
C GLU A 516 -5.51 6.59 21.61
N ILE A 517 -4.68 6.66 20.56
CA ILE A 517 -4.95 6.01 19.26
C ILE A 517 -4.99 4.48 19.42
N LEU A 518 -4.04 3.89 20.15
CA LEU A 518 -3.99 2.44 20.38
C LEU A 518 -5.22 1.89 21.11
N SER A 519 -6.01 2.74 21.79
CA SER A 519 -7.31 2.35 22.34
C SER A 519 -8.33 1.86 21.29
N ILE A 520 -8.05 2.07 19.99
CA ILE A 520 -8.79 1.47 18.86
C ILE A 520 -8.77 -0.07 18.93
N MET A 521 -7.65 -0.68 19.31
CA MET A 521 -7.56 -2.13 19.47
C MET A 521 -8.17 -2.53 20.81
N HIS A 522 -9.43 -2.94 20.79
CA HIS A 522 -10.16 -3.28 22.00
C HIS A 522 -11.28 -4.29 21.74
N HIS A 523 -11.61 -5.07 22.76
CA HIS A 523 -12.82 -5.87 22.76
C HIS A 523 -14.03 -5.00 23.18
N PRO A 524 -15.17 -5.02 22.47
CA PRO A 524 -16.32 -4.15 22.77
C PRO A 524 -16.96 -4.34 24.17
N ALA A 525 -16.76 -5.49 24.80
CA ALA A 525 -17.32 -5.84 26.12
C ALA A 525 -16.36 -5.57 27.30
N PHE A 526 -15.11 -5.19 27.04
CA PHE A 526 -14.06 -5.08 28.06
C PHE A 526 -13.93 -3.69 28.70
N PRO A 527 -13.93 -2.57 27.95
CA PRO A 527 -13.83 -1.24 28.53
C PRO A 527 -15.02 -0.94 29.46
N LYS A 528 -14.72 -0.65 30.73
CA LYS A 528 -15.73 -0.19 31.70
C LYS A 528 -16.26 1.20 31.34
N ASN A 529 -15.36 2.08 30.92
CA ASN A 529 -15.65 3.41 30.38
C ASN A 529 -14.99 3.47 28.99
N LYS A 530 -15.80 3.47 27.93
CA LYS A 530 -15.30 3.55 26.55
C LYS A 530 -14.68 4.93 26.30
N THR A 531 -13.54 4.97 25.61
CA THR A 531 -13.01 6.23 25.06
C THR A 531 -13.94 6.75 23.95
N SER A 532 -13.78 8.00 23.53
CA SER A 532 -14.58 8.57 22.45
C SER A 532 -14.46 7.75 21.17
N ILE A 533 -13.24 7.36 20.79
CA ILE A 533 -13.01 6.54 19.59
C ILE A 533 -13.65 5.15 19.71
N GLN A 534 -13.52 4.47 20.84
CA GLN A 534 -14.17 3.17 21.08
C GLN A 534 -15.70 3.27 20.98
N GLN A 535 -16.28 4.36 21.50
CA GLN A 535 -17.71 4.61 21.39
C GLN A 535 -18.12 4.88 19.93
N TYR A 536 -17.34 5.65 19.17
CA TYR A 536 -17.62 5.93 17.75
C TYR A 536 -17.55 4.68 16.88
N MET A 537 -16.58 3.79 17.12
CA MET A 537 -16.48 2.50 16.44
C MET A 537 -17.74 1.64 16.71
N PHE A 538 -18.13 1.51 17.98
CA PHE A 538 -19.33 0.74 18.36
C PHE A 538 -20.62 1.35 17.80
N ASP A 539 -20.79 2.67 17.92
CA ASP A 539 -21.96 3.39 17.41
C ASP A 539 -22.08 3.28 15.89
N THR A 540 -20.96 3.17 15.17
CA THR A 540 -20.97 2.98 13.72
C THR A 540 -21.61 1.63 13.34
N ILE A 541 -21.21 0.54 14.00
CA ILE A 541 -21.81 -0.79 13.76
C ILE A 541 -23.26 -0.81 14.23
N LYS A 542 -23.55 -0.22 15.39
CA LYS A 542 -24.92 -0.10 15.90
C LYS A 542 -25.84 0.62 14.94
N ASN A 543 -25.44 1.79 14.46
CA ASN A 543 -26.23 2.58 13.52
C ASN A 543 -26.42 1.84 12.20
N TRP A 544 -25.37 1.19 11.68
CA TRP A 544 -25.47 0.34 10.49
C TRP A 544 -26.47 -0.80 10.69
N TRP A 545 -26.41 -1.50 11.83
CA TRP A 545 -27.34 -2.58 12.15
C TRP A 545 -28.78 -2.08 12.25
N GLU A 546 -29.01 -1.04 13.04
CA GLU A 546 -30.33 -0.51 13.36
C GLU A 546 -31.08 0.01 12.13
N GLN A 547 -30.38 0.61 11.17
CA GLN A 547 -30.94 1.15 9.92
C GLN A 547 -31.46 0.08 8.96
N ASN A 548 -31.03 -1.18 9.10
CA ASN A 548 -31.52 -2.24 8.24
C ASN A 548 -33.01 -2.55 8.49
N PRO A 549 -33.81 -2.73 7.41
CA PRO A 549 -35.18 -3.21 7.56
C PRO A 549 -35.22 -4.61 8.19
N PRO A 550 -36.34 -5.03 8.82
CA PRO A 550 -36.44 -6.33 9.47
C PRO A 550 -36.05 -7.52 8.57
N GLU A 551 -36.48 -7.50 7.31
CA GLU A 551 -36.16 -8.55 6.32
C GLU A 551 -34.65 -8.66 6.07
N GLU A 552 -33.94 -7.53 6.02
CA GLU A 552 -32.50 -7.50 5.84
C GLU A 552 -31.76 -7.97 7.10
N LYS A 553 -32.27 -7.64 8.30
CA LYS A 553 -31.72 -8.18 9.56
C LYS A 553 -31.85 -9.69 9.62
N ASP A 554 -32.98 -10.23 9.18
CA ASP A 554 -33.20 -11.69 9.14
C ASP A 554 -32.29 -12.37 8.10
N ARG A 555 -32.08 -11.74 6.94
CA ARG A 555 -31.11 -12.19 5.93
C ARG A 555 -29.67 -12.18 6.48
N LEU A 556 -29.28 -11.13 7.18
CA LEU A 556 -27.94 -11.02 7.77
C LEU A 556 -27.75 -12.06 8.88
N ARG A 557 -28.75 -12.27 9.75
CA ARG A 557 -28.71 -13.34 10.77
C ARG A 557 -28.52 -14.71 10.15
N SER A 558 -29.22 -15.02 9.04
CA SER A 558 -29.09 -16.32 8.39
C SER A 558 -27.72 -16.50 7.71
N LYS A 559 -27.17 -15.43 7.12
CA LYS A 559 -25.85 -15.43 6.48
C LYS A 559 -24.68 -15.50 7.46
N LEU A 560 -24.87 -15.06 8.71
CA LEU A 560 -23.80 -14.94 9.69
C LEU A 560 -23.77 -16.09 10.71
N THR A 561 -24.52 -17.17 10.48
CA THR A 561 -24.45 -18.37 11.34
C THR A 561 -23.16 -19.16 11.12
N LYS A 562 -22.80 -20.01 12.08
CA LYS A 562 -21.61 -20.88 12.01
C LYS A 562 -21.63 -21.76 10.76
N GLU A 563 -22.78 -22.34 10.42
CA GLU A 563 -22.97 -23.18 9.26
C GLU A 563 -22.92 -22.39 7.95
N SER A 564 -23.52 -21.21 7.92
CA SER A 564 -23.53 -20.34 6.74
C SER A 564 -22.11 -19.87 6.41
N VAL A 565 -21.36 -19.42 7.42
CA VAL A 565 -19.95 -19.03 7.25
C VAL A 565 -19.09 -20.19 6.79
N ARG A 566 -19.27 -21.39 7.38
CA ARG A 566 -18.55 -22.61 6.97
C ARG A 566 -18.78 -22.97 5.49
N ASN A 567 -19.96 -22.66 4.95
CA ASN A 567 -20.31 -22.90 3.55
C ASN A 567 -19.98 -21.71 2.63
N ARG A 568 -19.39 -20.63 3.16
CA ARG A 568 -19.14 -19.35 2.46
C ARG A 568 -20.40 -18.63 1.97
N ASP A 569 -21.56 -18.90 2.59
CA ASP A 569 -22.83 -18.26 2.24
C ASP A 569 -22.90 -16.79 2.74
N HIS A 570 -21.95 -16.35 3.59
CA HIS A 570 -21.80 -14.94 4.00
C HIS A 570 -21.18 -14.06 2.91
N GLU A 571 -20.68 -14.66 1.83
CA GLU A 571 -20.19 -13.98 0.64
C GLU A 571 -21.29 -13.95 -0.44
N ASP A 572 -21.46 -12.81 -1.09
CA ASP A 572 -22.41 -12.59 -2.17
C ASP A 572 -21.70 -12.10 -3.43
N HIS A 573 -21.24 -13.04 -4.26
CA HIS A 573 -20.57 -12.75 -5.53
C HIS A 573 -21.52 -12.23 -6.63
N ASN A 574 -22.83 -12.17 -6.35
CA ASN A 574 -23.83 -11.63 -7.27
C ASN A 574 -24.40 -10.29 -6.79
N LEU A 575 -23.74 -9.64 -5.82
CA LEU A 575 -24.18 -8.38 -5.25
C LEU A 575 -24.47 -7.34 -6.33
N THR A 576 -25.69 -6.82 -6.35
CA THR A 576 -26.06 -5.72 -7.22
C THR A 576 -26.28 -4.43 -6.42
N LEU A 577 -26.14 -3.30 -7.10
CA LEU A 577 -26.45 -2.00 -6.49
C LEU A 577 -27.90 -1.84 -6.06
N LYS A 578 -28.82 -2.54 -6.72
CA LYS A 578 -30.22 -2.54 -6.29
C LYS A 578 -30.34 -3.11 -4.88
N ASP A 579 -29.55 -4.12 -4.54
CA ASP A 579 -29.57 -4.75 -3.21
C ASP A 579 -29.12 -3.75 -2.14
N LEU A 580 -28.10 -2.94 -2.43
CA LEU A 580 -27.58 -1.90 -1.53
C LEU A 580 -28.53 -0.70 -1.39
N LEU A 581 -29.18 -0.29 -2.49
CA LEU A 581 -30.11 0.84 -2.51
C LEU A 581 -31.46 0.50 -1.86
N ILE A 582 -31.98 -0.71 -2.10
CA ILE A 582 -33.25 -1.18 -1.51
C ILE A 582 -33.11 -1.36 0.01
N THR A 583 -31.93 -1.79 0.48
CA THR A 583 -31.65 -1.95 1.91
C THR A 583 -31.36 -0.62 2.63
N GLY A 584 -31.31 0.51 1.90
CA GLY A 584 -31.15 1.85 2.48
C GLY A 584 -29.80 2.08 3.15
N LYS A 585 -28.77 1.35 2.72
CA LYS A 585 -27.44 1.43 3.36
C LYS A 585 -26.85 2.83 3.25
N PRO A 586 -26.09 3.29 4.27
CA PRO A 586 -25.45 4.60 4.23
C PRO A 586 -24.40 4.68 3.12
N ARG A 587 -24.34 5.82 2.43
CA ARG A 587 -23.33 6.13 1.42
C ARG A 587 -22.28 7.08 1.97
N GLY A 588 -21.01 6.77 1.76
CA GLY A 588 -19.86 7.58 2.14
C GLY A 588 -19.36 7.26 3.55
N ALA A 589 -18.32 8.00 3.97
CA ALA A 589 -17.62 7.75 5.23
C ALA A 589 -18.54 7.91 6.45
N ALA A 590 -18.20 7.21 7.53
CA ALA A 590 -18.94 7.29 8.77
C ALA A 590 -18.94 8.72 9.34
N SER A 591 -20.07 9.10 9.96
CA SER A 591 -20.25 10.40 10.62
C SER A 591 -20.19 10.23 12.14
N PHE A 592 -19.39 11.06 12.79
CA PHE A 592 -19.26 11.10 14.25
C PHE A 592 -18.89 12.53 14.68
N PRO A 593 -19.03 12.89 15.97
CA PRO A 593 -18.68 14.23 16.44
C PRO A 593 -17.25 14.64 16.05
N GLY A 594 -17.14 15.68 15.22
CA GLY A 594 -15.85 16.19 14.73
C GLY A 594 -15.28 15.47 13.50
N SER A 595 -16.04 14.59 12.83
CA SER A 595 -15.57 13.87 11.63
C SER A 595 -15.38 14.76 10.39
N GLN A 596 -16.00 15.95 10.36
CA GLN A 596 -15.91 16.91 9.25
C GLN A 596 -15.50 18.30 9.78
N PRO A 597 -14.22 18.50 10.11
CA PRO A 597 -13.71 19.82 10.46
C PRO A 597 -13.81 20.79 9.27
N GLU A 598 -13.87 22.09 9.55
CA GLU A 598 -13.85 23.12 8.50
C GLU A 598 -12.47 23.17 7.83
N VAL A 599 -12.42 22.94 6.52
CA VAL A 599 -11.19 22.93 5.74
C VAL A 599 -11.31 23.80 4.49
N ARG A 600 -10.18 24.34 4.02
CA ARG A 600 -10.08 25.10 2.77
C ARG A 600 -9.00 24.49 1.87
N GLN A 601 -9.11 24.70 0.57
CA GLN A 601 -8.06 24.26 -0.35
C GLN A 601 -6.76 25.04 -0.11
N PRO A 602 -5.60 24.36 -0.13
CA PRO A 602 -4.31 25.06 -0.15
C PRO A 602 -4.21 25.91 -1.43
N PRO A 603 -3.55 27.08 -1.38
CA PRO A 603 -3.37 27.91 -2.55
C PRO A 603 -2.57 27.14 -3.60
N LYS A 604 -2.98 27.22 -4.88
CA LYS A 604 -2.17 26.72 -5.99
C LYS A 604 -0.79 27.36 -5.89
N LYS A 605 0.25 26.53 -5.75
CA LYS A 605 1.62 27.06 -5.79
C LYS A 605 1.81 27.65 -7.18
N ALA A 606 2.04 28.95 -7.29
CA ALA A 606 2.52 29.55 -8.53
C ALA A 606 3.78 28.77 -8.91
N SER A 607 3.76 28.15 -10.10
CA SER A 607 4.84 27.33 -10.69
C SER A 607 6.14 27.42 -9.88
N PHE A 608 6.42 26.36 -9.13
CA PHE A 608 7.56 26.27 -8.23
C PHE A 608 8.83 26.73 -8.99
N PRO A 609 9.69 27.59 -8.43
CA PRO A 609 10.86 28.01 -9.18
C PRO A 609 11.73 26.77 -9.39
N LEU A 610 11.98 26.44 -10.67
CA LEU A 610 12.84 25.34 -11.14
C LEU A 610 14.19 25.28 -10.40
N THR A 611 14.62 26.36 -9.75
CA THR A 611 15.86 26.48 -9.00
C THR A 611 16.02 25.51 -7.82
N TRP A 612 14.96 25.11 -7.10
CA TRP A 612 15.08 24.06 -6.06
C TRP A 612 15.25 22.67 -6.70
N ALA A 613 14.45 22.40 -7.75
CA ALA A 613 14.57 21.22 -8.58
C ALA A 613 15.97 21.08 -9.19
N ILE A 614 16.56 22.16 -9.72
CA ILE A 614 17.90 22.21 -10.34
C ILE A 614 19.03 21.89 -9.33
N ASN A 615 18.88 22.29 -8.07
CA ASN A 615 19.90 22.04 -7.04
C ASN A 615 19.90 20.59 -6.54
N GLU A 616 18.74 19.91 -6.47
CA GLU A 616 18.70 18.45 -6.23
C GLU A 616 19.15 17.68 -7.48
N ILE A 617 18.74 18.13 -8.67
CA ILE A 617 19.16 17.59 -9.98
C ILE A 617 20.69 17.51 -10.10
N THR A 618 21.42 18.57 -9.74
CA THR A 618 22.88 18.59 -9.93
C THR A 618 23.63 17.64 -9.00
N GLY A 619 23.07 17.34 -7.82
CA GLY A 619 23.61 16.31 -6.92
C GLY A 619 23.33 14.89 -7.42
N ASP A 620 22.07 14.63 -7.80
CA ASP A 620 21.60 13.28 -8.15
C ASP A 620 22.02 12.86 -9.56
N ILE A 621 22.04 13.78 -10.55
CA ILE A 621 22.55 13.50 -11.89
C ILE A 621 24.01 13.09 -11.85
N ASN A 622 24.82 13.74 -11.02
CA ASN A 622 26.24 13.42 -10.94
C ASN A 622 26.44 12.02 -10.34
N TRP A 623 25.58 11.61 -9.39
CA TRP A 623 25.55 10.25 -8.86
C TRP A 623 25.08 9.23 -9.90
N VAL A 624 23.95 9.46 -10.58
CA VAL A 624 23.43 8.56 -11.64
C VAL A 624 24.42 8.43 -12.79
N PHE A 625 25.02 9.52 -13.27
CA PHE A 625 26.05 9.48 -14.33
C PHE A 625 27.32 8.75 -13.88
N VAL A 626 27.79 9.01 -12.66
CA VAL A 626 28.99 8.35 -12.13
C VAL A 626 28.72 6.86 -11.94
N THR A 627 27.59 6.47 -11.34
CA THR A 627 27.20 5.08 -11.11
C THR A 627 26.95 4.35 -12.42
N ALA A 628 26.19 4.91 -13.37
CA ALA A 628 25.97 4.29 -14.68
C ALA A 628 27.28 4.13 -15.47
N LYS A 629 28.17 5.12 -15.45
CA LYS A 629 29.48 5.03 -16.12
C LYS A 629 30.43 4.04 -15.44
N LYS A 630 30.33 3.88 -14.11
CA LYS A 630 31.14 2.92 -13.34
C LYS A 630 30.61 1.49 -13.49
N SER A 631 29.30 1.26 -13.46
CA SER A 631 28.69 -0.05 -13.77
C SER A 631 29.03 -0.55 -15.18
N LEU A 632 29.29 0.39 -16.10
CA LEU A 632 29.75 0.10 -17.46
C LEU A 632 31.23 -0.27 -17.59
N SER A 633 32.05 -0.05 -16.55
CA SER A 633 33.51 -0.25 -16.61
C SER A 633 34.10 -1.09 -15.47
N ASP A 634 33.43 -1.17 -14.32
CA ASP A 634 33.78 -1.97 -13.15
C ASP A 634 32.51 -2.35 -12.35
N PRO A 635 31.86 -3.47 -12.69
CA PRO A 635 30.60 -3.91 -12.08
C PRO A 635 30.71 -4.18 -10.57
N PHE A 636 31.85 -4.71 -10.11
CA PHE A 636 32.08 -5.06 -8.70
C PHE A 636 32.41 -3.81 -7.86
N GLY A 637 33.14 -2.84 -8.42
CA GLY A 637 33.39 -1.56 -7.77
C GLY A 637 32.13 -0.69 -7.62
N ALA A 638 31.22 -0.75 -8.59
CA ALA A 638 29.93 -0.07 -8.53
C ALA A 638 29.04 -0.62 -7.40
N MET A 639 29.04 -1.95 -7.20
CA MET A 639 28.31 -2.61 -6.11
C MET A 639 28.83 -2.21 -4.72
N GLY A 640 30.15 -2.08 -4.55
CA GLY A 640 30.76 -1.58 -3.30
C GLY A 640 30.46 -0.11 -2.98
N ASP A 641 30.28 0.72 -4.00
CA ASP A 641 29.96 2.15 -3.85
C ASP A 641 28.46 2.42 -3.66
N VAL A 642 27.57 1.55 -4.15
CA VAL A 642 26.13 1.60 -3.82
C VAL A 642 25.90 1.25 -2.36
N VAL A 643 26.58 0.21 -1.85
CA VAL A 643 26.54 -0.20 -0.43
C VAL A 643 27.20 0.84 0.48
N LYS A 644 28.28 1.51 0.04
CA LYS A 644 28.89 2.63 0.78
C LYS A 644 28.14 3.95 0.59
N GLY A 645 27.42 4.15 -0.50
CA GLY A 645 26.69 5.38 -0.84
C GLY A 645 25.39 5.51 -0.06
N SER A 646 24.68 4.40 0.12
CA SER A 646 23.52 4.32 1.01
C SER A 646 23.92 4.54 2.48
N GLY A 647 25.07 4.04 2.91
CA GLY A 647 25.59 4.21 4.27
C GLY A 647 26.34 5.52 4.56
N SER A 648 27.06 6.12 3.61
CA SER A 648 27.93 7.30 3.83
C SER A 648 27.29 8.65 3.51
N LEU A 649 26.08 8.67 2.94
CA LEU A 649 25.27 9.91 2.81
C LEU A 649 24.94 10.53 4.19
N VAL A 650 25.05 9.74 5.26
CA VAL A 650 24.88 10.10 6.68
C VAL A 650 25.98 11.04 7.20
N THR A 651 27.18 11.07 6.60
CA THR A 651 28.33 11.81 7.15
C THR A 651 28.84 12.98 6.31
N ARG A 652 28.47 13.09 5.02
CA ARG A 652 28.98 14.18 4.16
C ARG A 652 28.12 15.44 4.16
N THR A 653 26.86 15.37 4.57
CA THR A 653 25.96 16.53 4.73
C THR A 653 26.34 17.42 5.92
N THR A 654 26.97 16.88 6.96
CA THR A 654 27.48 17.70 8.09
C THR A 654 28.68 18.57 7.71
N HIS A 655 29.51 18.16 6.74
CA HIS A 655 30.70 18.92 6.38
C HIS A 655 30.42 20.10 5.42
N ALA A 656 29.36 20.02 4.61
CA ALA A 656 28.94 21.10 3.70
C ALA A 656 28.24 22.27 4.42
N VAL A 657 27.54 21.98 5.53
CA VAL A 657 26.86 23.00 6.36
C VAL A 657 27.84 23.89 7.13
N VAL A 658 29.04 23.38 7.45
CA VAL A 658 30.06 24.14 8.20
C VAL A 658 30.86 25.11 7.32
N THR A 659 30.93 24.90 6.00
CA THR A 659 31.76 25.72 5.09
C THR A 659 30.99 26.79 4.29
N ALA A 660 29.66 26.68 4.21
CA ALA A 660 28.80 27.65 3.52
C ALA A 660 28.91 29.12 4.03
N PRO A 661 29.16 29.43 5.32
CA PRO A 661 29.21 30.81 5.80
C PRO A 661 30.42 31.60 5.28
N ARG A 662 31.54 30.93 4.97
CA ARG A 662 32.79 31.61 4.53
C ARG A 662 32.76 32.01 3.06
N TRP A 663 32.08 31.24 2.22
CA TRP A 663 31.98 31.53 0.79
C TRP A 663 30.98 32.68 0.52
N PHE A 664 29.90 32.76 1.29
CA PHE A 664 28.90 33.81 1.17
C PHE A 664 29.42 35.19 1.62
N ALA A 665 30.22 35.24 2.70
CA ALA A 665 30.82 36.49 3.19
C ALA A 665 31.80 37.14 2.19
N GLY A 666 32.55 36.33 1.42
CA GLY A 666 33.49 36.83 0.41
C GLY A 666 32.81 37.45 -0.82
N LYS A 667 31.66 36.93 -1.23
CA LYS A 667 30.90 37.44 -2.40
C LYS A 667 30.07 38.67 -2.09
N VAL A 668 29.51 38.78 -0.89
CA VAL A 668 28.76 39.99 -0.46
C VAL A 668 29.70 41.21 -0.35
N GLY A 669 30.94 41.02 0.13
CA GLY A 669 31.94 42.09 0.19
C GLY A 669 32.42 42.60 -1.18
N GLN A 670 32.48 41.73 -2.19
CA GLN A 670 32.85 42.14 -3.56
C GLN A 670 31.70 42.81 -4.32
N PHE A 671 30.45 42.47 -4.02
CA PHE A 671 29.28 43.09 -4.63
C PHE A 671 29.02 44.50 -4.06
N ALA A 672 29.24 44.69 -2.76
CA ALA A 672 29.11 46.00 -2.09
C ALA A 672 30.11 47.05 -2.61
N ARG A 673 31.33 46.64 -3.02
CA ARG A 673 32.34 47.55 -3.58
C ARG A 673 32.08 47.98 -5.02
N LYS A 674 31.21 47.27 -5.77
CA LYS A 674 30.88 47.61 -7.16
C LYS A 674 29.68 48.54 -7.31
N LEU A 675 28.92 48.77 -6.23
CA LEU A 675 27.68 49.56 -6.25
C LEU A 675 27.81 50.97 -5.63
N TRP A 676 29.01 51.41 -5.25
CA TRP A 676 29.21 52.71 -4.59
C TRP A 676 30.12 53.63 -5.41
N PRO A 677 29.56 54.58 -6.20
CA PRO A 677 30.35 55.47 -7.05
C PRO A 677 30.67 56.83 -6.41
N PHE A 678 30.75 56.96 -5.07
CA PHE A 678 31.22 58.20 -4.42
C PHE A 678 31.88 57.99 -3.04
N GLY A 679 33.21 58.09 -2.96
CA GLY A 679 33.88 58.31 -1.68
C GLY A 679 35.32 57.78 -1.66
N GLY A 680 36.27 58.70 -1.56
CA GLY A 680 37.62 58.40 -1.11
C GLY A 680 37.71 58.21 0.40
#